data_AF-A0A3M0W598-F1
#
_entry.id   AF-A0A3M0W598-F1
#
_cell.length_a   1.000
_cell.length_b   1.000
_cell.length_c   1.000
_cell.angle_alpha   90.00
_cell.angle_beta   90.00
_cell.angle_gamma   90.00
#
_symmetry.space_group_name_H-M   'P 1'
#
loop_
_entity.id
_entity.type
_entity.pdbx_description
1 polymer ?
#
loop_
_entity_poly.entity_id
_entity_poly.type
_entity_poly.pdbx_seq_one_letter_code
_entity_poly.pdbx_strand_id
1 'polypeptide(L)'
;MGVKDVLSRKEGVIVGDDVLALFKYAQEHKFAIPAINVTSSSTAVAALEAARDNNAPIILQTSQGGAAFFAGKGVKNDQQQASIAGAIAAAHYIRSIAPTYGIPVVLHTDHCAKKLLPWLDGLLDADEAYFKKTGEPLFSSHMIDLSEESVDYNIETTAKYLKRAAPMKQWLEMEIGITGGEEDGVNNESVDNASLYTQPEDIHRIYTTLKQISPYFSIAAGFGNVHGVYKPGNVKLHPELLDKHQKYVVEKEKTDSDKPVFLVFHGGSGSTKKEYSDAISYGVVKVNLDTDLQWAYLSGVRDYVLNKKDYLATQVGNPDGDDKPNKKYFDPRVWVREGEKTMTARVAEGLKDFNTANQLHEGRMPGESIASFSGDLASLTAPAFILSTQSLVEFSAYWTENLPVFIAPTQEPDPGLRALLVLKWLINTLKQQYSSRSEKLGSEKKPLNPFLGELFLGHWEDERFGRTRLISEQVSHHPPVTAYSIKNDKLGIHLQGYNGQKASFSSTIHVKQLGHALLTLTPPGAAAGATETYLITLPELHIESLIYGTPFVELSKHIHIASSTGYIGKIDFAGRGWISGKKNSFTAVLWKDGDGSESKPLYSGHGQWSGEFKLHEGGPKSHGKEIETFLPAKSPLSPLVVAPIEQQDVFESRRAWFNVAESIEQGDMEKTSHYKSRIEQAQRALRKKEQEENREWERAFFTTVPAERSAVTAATKTIGPAAVERERVFHQLVAVLTSHHSVGSSTWDGIAPDKTNGVWRLDEHKAATAAPPFHPDVGGLALGEPADGSASAPTSRVTTAADAA
;
A
#
# COMPACT_ATOMS: atom_id res chain seq x y z
N MET A 1 3.98 -11.75 -18.84
CA MET A 1 2.70 -12.50 -18.81
C MET A 1 2.49 -13.00 -17.38
N GLY A 2 1.25 -13.10 -16.91
CA GLY A 2 0.89 -13.68 -15.61
C GLY A 2 0.06 -14.94 -15.76
N VAL A 3 -0.18 -15.67 -14.66
CA VAL A 3 -1.03 -16.87 -14.62
C VAL A 3 -2.37 -16.62 -15.31
N LYS A 4 -3.00 -15.45 -15.12
CA LYS A 4 -4.31 -15.15 -15.75
C LYS A 4 -4.26 -15.05 -17.28
N ASP A 5 -3.09 -14.98 -17.89
CA ASP A 5 -2.92 -14.97 -19.35
C ASP A 5 -2.96 -16.38 -19.93
N VAL A 6 -2.62 -17.41 -19.14
CA VAL A 6 -2.63 -18.82 -19.57
C VAL A 6 -3.91 -19.56 -19.18
N LEU A 7 -4.77 -18.97 -18.35
CA LEU A 7 -6.02 -19.57 -17.90
C LEU A 7 -7.23 -19.07 -18.70
N SER A 8 -8.14 -20.00 -19.02
CA SER A 8 -9.44 -19.68 -19.59
C SER A 8 -10.40 -19.11 -18.53
N ARG A 9 -10.40 -19.65 -17.30
CA ARG A 9 -11.08 -19.09 -16.12
C ARG A 9 -10.09 -18.36 -15.22
N LYS A 10 -10.23 -17.03 -15.16
CA LYS A 10 -9.30 -16.15 -14.43
C LYS A 10 -9.60 -16.01 -12.93
N GLU A 11 -10.82 -16.36 -12.51
CA GLU A 11 -11.27 -16.22 -11.13
C GLU A 11 -12.27 -17.33 -10.75
N GLY A 12 -12.31 -17.66 -9.46
CA GLY A 12 -13.08 -18.79 -8.96
C GLY A 12 -12.34 -20.12 -9.07
N VAL A 13 -13.07 -21.21 -8.85
CA VAL A 13 -12.49 -22.55 -8.88
C VAL A 13 -12.19 -22.96 -10.33
N ILE A 14 -10.93 -23.26 -10.64
CA ILE A 14 -10.46 -23.72 -11.95
C ILE A 14 -10.43 -25.25 -12.02
N VAL A 15 -10.57 -25.83 -13.22
CA VAL A 15 -10.62 -27.30 -13.41
C VAL A 15 -9.91 -27.69 -14.71
N GLY A 16 -9.54 -28.97 -14.86
CA GLY A 16 -9.05 -29.53 -16.12
C GLY A 16 -7.86 -28.79 -16.72
N ASP A 17 -8.02 -28.33 -17.96
CA ASP A 17 -6.93 -27.70 -18.73
C ASP A 17 -6.36 -26.46 -18.05
N ASP A 18 -7.15 -25.73 -17.26
CA ASP A 18 -6.67 -24.58 -16.50
C ASP A 18 -5.73 -25.00 -15.36
N VAL A 19 -5.98 -26.15 -14.70
CA VAL A 19 -5.07 -26.69 -13.67
C VAL A 19 -3.75 -27.10 -14.33
N LEU A 20 -3.82 -27.75 -15.50
CA LEU A 20 -2.64 -28.14 -16.27
C LEU A 20 -1.83 -26.91 -16.73
N ALA A 21 -2.51 -25.87 -17.23
CA ALA A 21 -1.87 -24.63 -17.64
C ALA A 21 -1.19 -23.92 -16.46
N LEU A 22 -1.86 -23.87 -15.30
CA LEU A 22 -1.30 -23.31 -14.07
C LEU A 22 -0.02 -24.04 -13.64
N PHE A 23 -0.03 -25.38 -13.60
CA PHE A 23 1.14 -26.15 -13.16
C PHE A 23 2.30 -26.09 -14.17
N LYS A 24 2.02 -26.08 -15.47
CA LYS A 24 3.06 -25.85 -16.49
C LYS A 24 3.71 -24.47 -16.32
N TYR A 25 2.88 -23.44 -16.15
CA TYR A 25 3.37 -22.08 -15.91
C TYR A 25 4.21 -22.01 -14.62
N ALA A 26 3.78 -22.70 -13.55
CA ALA A 26 4.53 -22.80 -12.30
C ALA A 26 5.92 -23.45 -12.46
N GLN A 27 6.04 -24.54 -13.24
CA GLN A 27 7.33 -25.16 -13.54
C GLN A 27 8.26 -24.26 -14.36
N GLU A 28 7.71 -23.57 -15.36
CA GLU A 28 8.42 -22.64 -16.24
C GLU A 28 8.94 -21.42 -15.45
N HIS A 29 8.10 -20.88 -14.56
CA HIS A 29 8.38 -19.66 -13.80
C HIS A 29 8.94 -19.94 -12.39
N LYS A 30 9.21 -21.21 -12.06
CA LYS A 30 9.87 -21.68 -10.83
C LYS A 30 9.19 -21.19 -9.55
N PHE A 31 7.90 -21.44 -9.45
CA PHE A 31 7.12 -21.26 -8.22
C PHE A 31 6.27 -22.49 -7.90
N ALA A 32 5.83 -22.61 -6.65
CA ALA A 32 4.87 -23.63 -6.24
C ALA A 32 3.69 -23.02 -5.48
N ILE A 33 2.50 -23.51 -5.77
CA ILE A 33 1.26 -22.98 -5.20
C ILE A 33 1.07 -23.59 -3.80
N PRO A 34 0.89 -22.78 -2.75
CA PRO A 34 0.58 -23.32 -1.43
C PRO A 34 -0.80 -23.99 -1.45
N ALA A 35 -0.88 -25.19 -0.88
CA ALA A 35 -2.11 -25.92 -0.67
C ALA A 35 -2.48 -25.91 0.80
N ILE A 36 -3.60 -25.24 1.10
CA ILE A 36 -4.02 -24.92 2.46
C ILE A 36 -5.12 -25.87 2.89
N ASN A 37 -4.88 -26.62 3.96
CA ASN A 37 -5.92 -27.40 4.61
C ASN A 37 -6.96 -26.47 5.25
N VAL A 38 -8.22 -26.65 4.89
CA VAL A 38 -9.34 -25.86 5.40
C VAL A 38 -10.37 -26.74 6.10
N THR A 39 -10.93 -26.19 7.16
CA THR A 39 -11.84 -26.89 8.08
C THR A 39 -13.14 -26.13 8.30
N SER A 40 -13.20 -24.85 7.93
CA SER A 40 -14.37 -24.01 8.10
C SER A 40 -14.42 -22.93 7.03
N SER A 41 -15.54 -22.19 6.97
CA SER A 41 -15.61 -20.96 6.18
C SER A 41 -14.52 -19.97 6.57
N SER A 42 -14.23 -19.83 7.87
CA SER A 42 -13.21 -18.91 8.40
C SER A 42 -11.80 -19.23 7.89
N THR A 43 -11.38 -20.49 7.96
CA THR A 43 -10.04 -20.91 7.49
C THR A 43 -9.92 -20.83 5.97
N ALA A 44 -11.00 -21.07 5.22
CA ALA A 44 -11.04 -20.82 3.78
C ALA A 44 -10.96 -19.32 3.44
N VAL A 45 -11.68 -18.45 4.18
CA VAL A 45 -11.63 -16.99 4.01
C VAL A 45 -10.20 -16.47 4.22
N ALA A 46 -9.51 -16.89 5.28
CA ALA A 46 -8.14 -16.47 5.56
C ALA A 46 -7.18 -16.80 4.41
N ALA A 47 -7.30 -18.00 3.83
CA ALA A 47 -6.46 -18.41 2.70
C ALA A 47 -6.80 -17.65 1.40
N LEU A 48 -8.09 -17.49 1.08
CA LEU A 48 -8.54 -16.71 -0.09
C LEU A 48 -8.14 -15.24 -0.01
N GLU A 49 -8.26 -14.65 1.18
CA GLU A 49 -7.84 -13.28 1.47
C GLU A 49 -6.33 -13.12 1.25
N ALA A 50 -5.52 -14.01 1.82
CA ALA A 50 -4.06 -13.97 1.64
C ALA A 50 -3.66 -14.08 0.17
N ALA A 51 -4.30 -14.95 -0.60
CA ALA A 51 -4.01 -15.12 -2.02
C ALA A 51 -4.42 -13.90 -2.86
N ARG A 52 -5.60 -13.32 -2.61
CA ARG A 52 -6.03 -12.05 -3.21
C ARG A 52 -5.03 -10.96 -2.90
N ASP A 53 -4.66 -10.83 -1.63
CA ASP A 53 -3.78 -9.80 -1.12
C ASP A 53 -2.30 -10.09 -1.37
N ASN A 54 -1.98 -11.13 -2.12
CA ASN A 54 -0.65 -11.33 -2.68
C ASN A 54 -0.71 -11.58 -4.18
N ASN A 55 -1.83 -11.24 -4.85
CA ASN A 55 -2.04 -11.38 -6.28
C ASN A 55 -1.55 -12.75 -6.81
N ALA A 56 -2.01 -13.82 -6.14
CA ALA A 56 -1.49 -15.17 -6.30
C ALA A 56 -2.61 -16.20 -6.53
N PRO A 57 -2.35 -17.27 -7.32
CA PRO A 57 -3.19 -18.46 -7.30
C PRO A 57 -3.05 -19.19 -5.95
N ILE A 58 -4.05 -19.98 -5.57
CA ILE A 58 -3.98 -20.81 -4.37
C ILE A 58 -4.69 -22.15 -4.54
N ILE A 59 -4.25 -23.17 -3.78
CA ILE A 59 -4.96 -24.44 -3.65
C ILE A 59 -5.63 -24.46 -2.27
N LEU A 60 -6.93 -24.73 -2.21
CA LEU A 60 -7.63 -25.05 -0.97
C LEU A 60 -7.94 -26.53 -0.95
N GLN A 61 -7.54 -27.21 0.12
CA GLN A 61 -7.75 -28.64 0.26
C GLN A 61 -8.50 -28.99 1.54
N THR A 62 -9.32 -30.03 1.49
CA THR A 62 -9.92 -30.63 2.68
C THR A 62 -9.31 -32.00 2.90
N SER A 63 -8.72 -32.24 4.06
CA SER A 63 -8.45 -33.60 4.50
C SER A 63 -9.73 -34.34 4.89
N GLN A 64 -9.64 -35.65 5.08
CA GLN A 64 -10.77 -36.46 5.53
C GLN A 64 -11.35 -35.94 6.87
N GLY A 65 -10.48 -35.58 7.81
CA GLY A 65 -10.85 -35.02 9.10
C GLY A 65 -11.37 -33.58 8.98
N GLY A 66 -10.74 -32.75 8.14
CA GLY A 66 -11.19 -31.40 7.86
C GLY A 66 -12.57 -31.34 7.22
N ALA A 67 -12.84 -32.24 6.28
CA ALA A 67 -14.15 -32.42 5.67
C ALA A 67 -15.22 -32.84 6.69
N ALA A 68 -14.92 -33.82 7.55
CA ALA A 68 -15.85 -34.21 8.63
C ALA A 68 -16.12 -33.05 9.61
N PHE A 69 -15.11 -32.21 9.89
CA PHE A 69 -15.29 -31.01 10.71
C PHE A 69 -16.20 -29.98 10.03
N PHE A 70 -16.09 -29.81 8.71
CA PHE A 70 -16.95 -28.94 7.91
C PHE A 70 -18.43 -29.37 7.95
N ALA A 71 -18.70 -30.68 7.95
CA ALA A 71 -20.05 -31.22 8.20
C ALA A 71 -20.54 -31.01 9.64
N GLY A 72 -19.60 -30.84 10.57
CA GLY A 72 -19.81 -30.74 11.99
C GLY A 72 -19.52 -32.06 12.69
N LYS A 73 -18.67 -32.02 13.75
CA LYS A 73 -18.26 -33.21 14.53
C LYS A 73 -19.42 -34.04 15.13
N GLY A 74 -20.63 -33.49 15.21
CA GLY A 74 -21.82 -34.21 15.65
C GLY A 74 -22.42 -35.17 14.62
N VAL A 75 -21.98 -35.12 13.36
CA VAL A 75 -22.42 -36.02 12.29
C VAL A 75 -21.60 -37.31 12.36
N LYS A 76 -22.29 -38.46 12.34
CA LYS A 76 -21.66 -39.79 12.34
C LYS A 76 -20.77 -39.96 11.10
N ASN A 77 -19.61 -40.60 11.24
CA ASN A 77 -18.64 -40.77 10.14
C ASN A 77 -18.06 -42.20 9.99
N ASP A 78 -18.80 -43.23 10.42
CA ASP A 78 -18.35 -44.63 10.38
C ASP A 78 -18.26 -45.22 8.96
N GLN A 79 -18.93 -44.59 7.99
CA GLN A 79 -18.93 -44.96 6.57
C GLN A 79 -18.49 -43.75 5.70
N GLN A 80 -17.67 -42.86 6.26
CA GLN A 80 -17.21 -41.63 5.61
C GLN A 80 -18.30 -40.61 5.25
N GLN A 81 -19.54 -40.80 5.70
CA GLN A 81 -20.68 -39.97 5.31
C GLN A 81 -20.55 -38.50 5.73
N ALA A 82 -19.90 -38.20 6.87
CA ALA A 82 -19.64 -36.82 7.28
C ALA A 82 -18.53 -36.20 6.43
N SER A 83 -17.46 -36.94 6.14
CA SER A 83 -16.38 -36.47 5.26
C SER A 83 -16.86 -36.23 3.83
N ILE A 84 -17.72 -37.11 3.28
CA ILE A 84 -18.33 -36.90 1.96
C ILE A 84 -19.19 -35.64 1.96
N ALA A 85 -20.17 -35.54 2.88
CA ALA A 85 -21.09 -34.41 2.93
C ALA A 85 -20.38 -33.08 3.22
N GLY A 86 -19.40 -33.08 4.12
CA GLY A 86 -18.67 -31.90 4.53
C GLY A 86 -17.71 -31.39 3.45
N ALA A 87 -17.02 -32.28 2.73
CA ALA A 87 -16.22 -31.89 1.58
C ALA A 87 -17.10 -31.29 0.47
N ILE A 88 -18.25 -31.89 0.16
CA ILE A 88 -19.21 -31.35 -0.83
C ILE A 88 -19.72 -29.97 -0.40
N ALA A 89 -20.03 -29.79 0.89
CA ALA A 89 -20.47 -28.49 1.42
C ALA A 89 -19.35 -27.44 1.34
N ALA A 90 -18.12 -27.80 1.72
CA ALA A 90 -16.94 -26.94 1.60
C ALA A 90 -16.69 -26.54 0.14
N ALA A 91 -16.81 -27.51 -0.79
CA ALA A 91 -16.66 -27.27 -2.22
C ALA A 91 -17.67 -26.26 -2.75
N HIS A 92 -18.96 -26.42 -2.42
CA HIS A 92 -19.98 -25.46 -2.82
C HIS A 92 -19.76 -24.07 -2.21
N TYR A 93 -19.35 -24.00 -0.94
CA TYR A 93 -19.00 -22.73 -0.30
C TYR A 93 -17.83 -22.04 -1.02
N ILE A 94 -16.71 -22.75 -1.23
CA ILE A 94 -15.51 -22.23 -1.88
C ILE A 94 -15.80 -21.79 -3.31
N ARG A 95 -16.53 -22.60 -4.09
CA ARG A 95 -16.93 -22.25 -5.46
C ARG A 95 -17.80 -21.01 -5.52
N SER A 96 -18.68 -20.83 -4.53
CA SER A 96 -19.55 -19.65 -4.43
C SER A 96 -18.75 -18.38 -4.10
N ILE A 97 -17.79 -18.47 -3.18
CA ILE A 97 -17.11 -17.29 -2.64
C ILE A 97 -15.81 -16.93 -3.38
N ALA A 98 -15.08 -17.90 -3.95
CA ALA A 98 -13.78 -17.67 -4.60
C ALA A 98 -13.80 -16.57 -5.69
N PRO A 99 -14.83 -16.45 -6.57
CA PRO A 99 -14.91 -15.35 -7.53
C PRO A 99 -14.89 -13.96 -6.88
N THR A 100 -15.44 -13.82 -5.67
CA THR A 100 -15.46 -12.54 -4.92
C THR A 100 -14.04 -12.08 -4.56
N TYR A 101 -13.10 -13.01 -4.42
CA TYR A 101 -11.70 -12.71 -4.17
C TYR A 101 -10.90 -12.45 -5.45
N GLY A 102 -11.49 -12.63 -6.65
CA GLY A 102 -10.86 -12.28 -7.92
C GLY A 102 -9.59 -13.08 -8.24
N ILE A 103 -9.44 -14.29 -7.71
CA ILE A 103 -8.28 -15.17 -7.88
C ILE A 103 -8.68 -16.54 -8.42
N PRO A 104 -7.82 -17.21 -9.20
CA PRO A 104 -8.01 -18.61 -9.56
C PRO A 104 -7.68 -19.51 -8.36
N VAL A 105 -8.56 -20.47 -8.09
CA VAL A 105 -8.44 -21.42 -6.96
C VAL A 105 -8.48 -22.84 -7.49
N VAL A 106 -7.53 -23.68 -7.09
CA VAL A 106 -7.65 -25.13 -7.25
C VAL A 106 -8.31 -25.68 -5.99
N LEU A 107 -9.42 -26.39 -6.14
CA LEU A 107 -10.13 -27.03 -5.05
C LEU A 107 -9.77 -28.52 -5.01
N HIS A 108 -9.15 -28.95 -3.92
CA HIS A 108 -8.52 -30.26 -3.79
C HIS A 108 -9.02 -31.03 -2.56
N THR A 109 -8.74 -32.34 -2.50
CA THR A 109 -8.86 -33.12 -1.27
C THR A 109 -7.54 -33.81 -0.96
N ASP A 110 -7.19 -33.82 0.32
CA ASP A 110 -5.92 -34.34 0.82
C ASP A 110 -5.90 -35.88 0.96
N HIS A 111 -4.83 -36.42 1.54
CA HIS A 111 -4.53 -37.84 1.76
C HIS A 111 -5.75 -38.76 1.90
N CYS A 112 -5.85 -39.71 0.96
CA CYS A 112 -6.87 -40.75 0.95
C CYS A 112 -6.21 -42.13 0.95
N ALA A 113 -5.95 -42.64 2.16
CA ALA A 113 -5.45 -43.99 2.38
C ALA A 113 -6.44 -45.07 1.92
N LYS A 114 -5.98 -46.32 1.78
CA LYS A 114 -6.83 -47.46 1.36
C LYS A 114 -8.12 -47.59 2.17
N LYS A 115 -8.06 -47.35 3.50
CA LYS A 115 -9.22 -47.38 4.41
C LYS A 115 -10.24 -46.27 4.14
N LEU A 116 -9.81 -45.20 3.47
CA LEU A 116 -10.58 -43.99 3.17
C LEU A 116 -11.11 -43.99 1.73
N LEU A 117 -10.81 -44.98 0.89
CA LEU A 117 -11.32 -45.04 -0.49
C LEU A 117 -12.85 -44.85 -0.62
N PRO A 118 -13.70 -45.34 0.31
CA PRO A 118 -15.14 -45.04 0.26
C PRO A 118 -15.48 -43.54 0.32
N TRP A 119 -14.62 -42.71 0.95
CA TRP A 119 -14.74 -41.26 0.91
C TRP A 119 -14.49 -40.73 -0.51
N LEU A 120 -13.38 -41.14 -1.14
CA LEU A 120 -13.05 -40.75 -2.52
C LEU A 120 -14.12 -41.21 -3.52
N ASP A 121 -14.63 -42.42 -3.37
CA ASP A 121 -15.73 -42.93 -4.19
C ASP A 121 -16.97 -42.03 -4.12
N GLY A 122 -17.36 -41.61 -2.90
CA GLY A 122 -18.49 -40.72 -2.69
C GLY A 122 -18.27 -39.30 -3.21
N LEU A 123 -17.02 -38.82 -3.23
CA LEU A 123 -16.68 -37.54 -3.84
C LEU A 123 -16.72 -37.60 -5.36
N LEU A 124 -16.19 -38.66 -5.96
CA LEU A 124 -16.26 -38.87 -7.41
C LEU A 124 -17.70 -39.08 -7.90
N ASP A 125 -18.56 -39.75 -7.11
CA ASP A 125 -20.01 -39.81 -7.39
C ASP A 125 -20.62 -38.39 -7.45
N ALA A 126 -20.21 -37.50 -6.53
CA ALA A 126 -20.69 -36.12 -6.50
C ALA A 126 -20.13 -35.28 -7.65
N ASP A 127 -18.86 -35.48 -8.03
CA ASP A 127 -18.26 -34.85 -9.20
C ASP A 127 -18.95 -35.27 -10.49
N GLU A 128 -19.20 -36.57 -10.69
CA GLU A 128 -19.91 -37.09 -11.86
C GLU A 128 -21.33 -36.51 -11.94
N ALA A 129 -22.02 -36.41 -10.80
CA ALA A 129 -23.35 -35.81 -10.73
C ALA A 129 -23.33 -34.29 -11.01
N TYR A 130 -22.29 -33.58 -10.60
CA TYR A 130 -22.12 -32.15 -10.88
C TYR A 130 -21.72 -31.92 -12.34
N PHE A 131 -20.76 -32.68 -12.86
CA PHE A 131 -20.29 -32.66 -14.25
C PHE A 131 -21.43 -32.89 -15.24
N LYS A 132 -22.32 -33.84 -14.96
CA LYS A 132 -23.52 -34.07 -15.79
C LYS A 132 -24.45 -32.85 -15.87
N LYS A 133 -24.44 -31.97 -14.85
CA LYS A 133 -25.30 -30.78 -14.78
C LYS A 133 -24.62 -29.53 -15.31
N THR A 134 -23.32 -29.37 -15.10
CA THR A 134 -22.58 -28.11 -15.30
C THR A 134 -21.50 -28.18 -16.39
N GLY A 135 -21.10 -29.38 -16.80
CA GLY A 135 -19.99 -29.61 -17.71
C GLY A 135 -18.60 -29.57 -17.06
N GLU A 136 -18.53 -29.51 -15.73
CA GLU A 136 -17.27 -29.56 -14.97
C GLU A 136 -17.44 -30.27 -13.62
N PRO A 137 -16.38 -30.89 -13.06
CA PRO A 137 -16.45 -31.53 -11.75
C PRO A 137 -16.63 -30.48 -10.63
N LEU A 138 -17.06 -30.95 -9.46
CA LEU A 138 -17.19 -30.12 -8.27
C LEU A 138 -15.80 -29.73 -7.74
N PHE A 139 -14.89 -30.71 -7.64
CA PHE A 139 -13.49 -30.53 -7.25
C PHE A 139 -12.58 -30.41 -8.47
N SER A 140 -11.52 -29.61 -8.35
CA SER A 140 -10.45 -29.53 -9.35
C SER A 140 -9.61 -30.80 -9.38
N SER A 141 -9.34 -31.36 -8.20
CA SER A 141 -8.44 -32.49 -8.05
C SER A 141 -8.74 -33.30 -6.78
N HIS A 142 -8.31 -34.57 -6.77
CA HIS A 142 -8.29 -35.43 -5.58
C HIS A 142 -6.91 -36.02 -5.35
N MET A 143 -6.61 -36.41 -4.12
CA MET A 143 -5.40 -37.13 -3.77
C MET A 143 -5.71 -38.58 -3.38
N ILE A 144 -4.84 -39.50 -3.79
CA ILE A 144 -4.82 -40.88 -3.33
C ILE A 144 -3.45 -41.19 -2.71
N ASP A 145 -3.46 -41.67 -1.47
CA ASP A 145 -2.24 -42.05 -0.76
C ASP A 145 -2.25 -43.56 -0.50
N LEU A 146 -1.62 -44.33 -1.37
CA LEU A 146 -1.44 -45.77 -1.16
C LEU A 146 0.04 -46.09 -0.94
N SER A 147 0.79 -45.17 -0.36
CA SER A 147 2.23 -45.30 -0.13
C SER A 147 2.61 -46.44 0.81
N GLU A 148 1.73 -46.78 1.76
CA GLU A 148 1.90 -47.93 2.67
C GLU A 148 1.67 -49.29 1.97
N GLU A 149 1.07 -49.30 0.78
CA GLU A 149 0.79 -50.52 0.02
C GLU A 149 1.93 -50.81 -0.97
N SER A 150 1.95 -52.02 -1.54
CA SER A 150 2.93 -52.34 -2.59
C SER A 150 2.83 -51.36 -3.77
N VAL A 151 3.97 -50.98 -4.35
CA VAL A 151 4.05 -50.09 -5.54
C VAL A 151 3.08 -50.52 -6.65
N ASP A 152 2.99 -51.83 -6.93
CA ASP A 152 2.07 -52.40 -7.93
C ASP A 152 0.61 -52.07 -7.62
N TYR A 153 0.17 -52.38 -6.39
CA TYR A 153 -1.19 -52.10 -5.94
C TYR A 153 -1.52 -50.59 -6.00
N ASN A 154 -0.58 -49.73 -5.58
CA ASN A 154 -0.73 -48.29 -5.62
C ASN A 154 -0.94 -47.81 -7.06
N ILE A 155 -0.02 -48.15 -7.97
CA ILE A 155 -0.10 -47.75 -9.38
C ILE A 155 -1.37 -48.27 -10.04
N GLU A 156 -1.71 -49.55 -9.86
CA GLU A 156 -2.89 -50.16 -10.48
C GLU A 156 -4.20 -49.56 -9.97
N THR A 157 -4.28 -49.26 -8.66
CA THR A 157 -5.47 -48.67 -8.06
C THR A 157 -5.62 -47.21 -8.47
N THR A 158 -4.54 -46.44 -8.39
CA THR A 158 -4.49 -45.05 -8.88
C THR A 158 -4.86 -44.96 -10.35
N ALA A 159 -4.36 -45.86 -11.19
CA ALA A 159 -4.73 -45.93 -12.61
C ALA A 159 -6.24 -46.16 -12.82
N LYS A 160 -6.89 -47.01 -12.01
CA LYS A 160 -8.35 -47.23 -12.06
C LYS A 160 -9.12 -45.96 -11.71
N TYR A 161 -8.70 -45.23 -10.66
CA TYR A 161 -9.31 -43.96 -10.28
C TYR A 161 -9.07 -42.85 -11.29
N LEU A 162 -7.85 -42.73 -11.84
CA LEU A 162 -7.55 -41.77 -12.90
C LEU A 162 -8.40 -42.03 -14.14
N LYS A 163 -8.65 -43.30 -14.48
CA LYS A 163 -9.55 -43.66 -15.58
C LYS A 163 -11.00 -43.22 -15.34
N ARG A 164 -11.45 -43.21 -14.08
CA ARG A 164 -12.77 -42.69 -13.68
C ARG A 164 -12.83 -41.16 -13.73
N ALA A 165 -11.75 -40.48 -13.33
CA ALA A 165 -11.63 -39.01 -13.32
C ALA A 165 -11.39 -38.40 -14.73
N ALA A 166 -10.72 -39.12 -15.62
CA ALA A 166 -10.29 -38.64 -16.93
C ALA A 166 -11.40 -38.06 -17.83
N PRO A 167 -12.62 -38.64 -17.92
CA PRO A 167 -13.72 -38.05 -18.69
C PRO A 167 -14.13 -36.64 -18.25
N MET A 168 -13.92 -36.31 -16.96
CA MET A 168 -14.20 -34.99 -16.40
C MET A 168 -13.01 -34.03 -16.47
N LYS A 169 -11.89 -34.48 -17.05
CA LYS A 169 -10.58 -33.81 -16.97
C LYS A 169 -10.18 -33.50 -15.52
N GLN A 170 -10.64 -34.28 -14.56
CA GLN A 170 -10.33 -34.04 -13.15
C GLN A 170 -8.93 -34.56 -12.84
N TRP A 171 -8.18 -33.81 -12.04
CA TRP A 171 -6.78 -34.10 -11.75
C TRP A 171 -6.65 -35.09 -10.58
N LEU A 172 -5.73 -36.05 -10.69
CA LEU A 172 -5.45 -37.00 -9.61
C LEU A 172 -4.00 -36.86 -9.15
N GLU A 173 -3.83 -36.51 -7.88
CA GLU A 173 -2.55 -36.52 -7.20
C GLU A 173 -2.34 -37.89 -6.55
N MET A 174 -1.14 -38.45 -6.66
CA MET A 174 -0.80 -39.71 -5.99
C MET A 174 0.47 -39.58 -5.17
N GLU A 175 0.57 -40.36 -4.11
CA GLU A 175 1.78 -40.46 -3.30
C GLU A 175 2.46 -41.82 -3.44
N ILE A 176 3.79 -41.80 -3.44
CA ILE A 176 4.65 -42.98 -3.52
C ILE A 176 5.86 -42.83 -2.60
N GLY A 177 6.20 -43.91 -1.89
CA GLY A 177 7.20 -43.91 -0.83
C GLY A 177 6.60 -43.45 0.50
N ILE A 178 7.19 -43.90 1.61
CA ILE A 178 6.62 -43.63 2.94
C ILE A 178 7.14 -42.28 3.44
N THR A 179 6.25 -41.36 3.80
CA THR A 179 6.62 -40.12 4.50
C THR A 179 6.68 -40.37 6.01
N GLY A 180 7.55 -39.67 6.75
CA GLY A 180 7.62 -39.80 8.21
C GLY A 180 6.58 -38.94 8.94
N GLY A 181 6.28 -39.24 10.21
CA GLY A 181 5.36 -38.43 11.04
C GLY A 181 3.89 -38.91 10.99
N GLU A 182 2.95 -38.10 11.50
CA GLU A 182 1.51 -38.42 11.48
C GLU A 182 0.69 -37.36 10.73
N GLU A 183 -0.15 -37.79 9.78
CA GLU A 183 -1.16 -36.95 9.12
C GLU A 183 -2.49 -37.72 8.97
N ASP A 184 -3.61 -37.08 9.31
CA ASP A 184 -4.98 -37.61 9.17
C ASP A 184 -5.19 -39.10 9.60
N GLY A 185 -4.44 -39.52 10.63
CA GLY A 185 -4.52 -40.86 11.21
C GLY A 185 -3.71 -41.94 10.47
N VAL A 186 -2.72 -41.53 9.67
CA VAL A 186 -1.60 -42.33 9.15
C VAL A 186 -0.37 -41.93 9.97
N ASN A 187 0.24 -42.86 10.72
CA ASN A 187 1.38 -42.58 11.61
C ASN A 187 2.60 -43.43 11.23
N ASN A 188 3.64 -42.75 10.76
CA ASN A 188 4.90 -43.30 10.24
C ASN A 188 6.11 -42.90 11.09
N GLU A 189 5.93 -42.57 12.38
CA GLU A 189 7.03 -42.15 13.27
C GLU A 189 8.09 -43.24 13.52
N SER A 190 7.81 -44.51 13.17
CA SER A 190 8.66 -45.69 13.47
C SER A 190 9.30 -46.35 12.25
N VAL A 191 9.21 -45.75 11.06
CA VAL A 191 9.63 -46.34 9.78
C VAL A 191 11.17 -46.25 9.57
N ASP A 192 11.76 -47.27 8.93
CA ASP A 192 13.19 -47.31 8.60
C ASP A 192 13.58 -46.23 7.56
N ASN A 193 14.74 -45.61 7.76
CA ASN A 193 15.20 -44.40 7.03
C ASN A 193 15.37 -44.66 5.52
N ALA A 194 15.71 -45.89 5.13
CA ALA A 194 15.83 -46.26 3.71
C ALA A 194 14.49 -46.27 2.96
N SER A 195 13.37 -46.50 3.67
CA SER A 195 12.02 -46.53 3.09
C SER A 195 11.41 -45.14 2.87
N LEU A 196 12.12 -44.08 3.31
CA LEU A 196 11.68 -42.67 3.21
C LEU A 196 12.07 -41.99 1.88
N TYR A 197 12.78 -42.70 1.00
CA TYR A 197 13.29 -42.18 -0.26
C TYR A 197 12.77 -42.99 -1.46
N THR A 198 11.90 -42.39 -2.25
CA THR A 198 11.38 -42.96 -3.49
C THR A 198 12.49 -43.14 -4.52
N GLN A 199 12.40 -44.21 -5.32
CA GLN A 199 13.37 -44.48 -6.38
C GLN A 199 12.93 -43.86 -7.73
N PRO A 200 13.86 -43.36 -8.56
CA PRO A 200 13.52 -42.83 -9.89
C PRO A 200 12.77 -43.81 -10.80
N GLU A 201 13.03 -45.10 -10.69
CA GLU A 201 12.34 -46.18 -11.40
C GLU A 201 10.84 -46.19 -11.10
N ASP A 202 10.45 -45.97 -9.83
CA ASP A 202 9.05 -45.94 -9.42
C ASP A 202 8.35 -44.73 -10.03
N ILE A 203 8.99 -43.55 -10.02
CA ILE A 203 8.46 -42.33 -10.67
C ILE A 203 8.27 -42.55 -12.17
N HIS A 204 9.24 -43.17 -12.84
CA HIS A 204 9.15 -43.48 -14.26
C HIS A 204 8.01 -44.46 -14.57
N ARG A 205 7.84 -45.50 -13.74
CA ARG A 205 6.77 -46.47 -13.89
C ARG A 205 5.39 -45.84 -13.67
N ILE A 206 5.25 -44.99 -12.66
CA ILE A 206 4.04 -44.20 -12.43
C ILE A 206 3.74 -43.33 -13.64
N TYR A 207 4.71 -42.51 -14.06
CA TYR A 207 4.55 -41.58 -15.17
C TYR A 207 4.13 -42.28 -16.46
N THR A 208 4.80 -43.39 -16.81
CA THR A 208 4.50 -44.16 -18.02
C THR A 208 3.14 -44.85 -17.97
N THR A 209 2.70 -45.29 -16.79
CA THR A 209 1.38 -45.90 -16.61
C THR A 209 0.26 -44.85 -16.69
N LEU A 210 0.37 -43.77 -15.92
CA LEU A 210 -0.71 -42.79 -15.79
C LEU A 210 -0.88 -41.90 -17.02
N LYS A 211 0.21 -41.52 -17.69
CA LYS A 211 0.15 -40.69 -18.91
C LYS A 211 -0.62 -41.34 -20.06
N GLN A 212 -0.72 -42.68 -20.08
CA GLN A 212 -1.52 -43.40 -21.06
C GLN A 212 -3.02 -43.22 -20.85
N ILE A 213 -3.42 -42.82 -19.65
CA ILE A 213 -4.82 -42.63 -19.25
C ILE A 213 -5.20 -41.15 -19.37
N SER A 214 -4.38 -40.27 -18.80
CA SER A 214 -4.67 -38.84 -18.71
C SER A 214 -3.38 -38.05 -18.42
N PRO A 215 -3.24 -36.80 -18.89
CA PRO A 215 -2.15 -35.91 -18.49
C PRO A 215 -2.39 -35.22 -17.13
N TYR A 216 -3.59 -35.33 -16.55
CA TYR A 216 -3.98 -34.62 -15.33
C TYR A 216 -3.61 -35.41 -14.08
N PHE A 217 -2.30 -35.55 -13.81
CA PHE A 217 -1.82 -36.18 -12.59
C PHE A 217 -0.53 -35.55 -12.07
N SER A 218 -0.33 -35.66 -10.76
CA SER A 218 0.87 -35.22 -10.05
C SER A 218 1.35 -36.32 -9.09
N ILE A 219 2.62 -36.26 -8.72
CA ILE A 219 3.26 -37.28 -7.87
C ILE A 219 3.91 -36.60 -6.66
N ALA A 220 3.48 -36.99 -5.46
CA ALA A 220 4.21 -36.77 -4.23
C ALA A 220 5.20 -37.94 -4.02
N ALA A 221 6.47 -37.62 -3.87
CA ALA A 221 7.53 -38.61 -3.65
C ALA A 221 8.07 -38.45 -2.22
N GLY A 222 8.46 -39.56 -1.59
CA GLY A 222 9.27 -39.52 -0.37
C GLY A 222 10.69 -39.06 -0.69
N PHE A 223 11.11 -37.93 -0.14
CA PHE A 223 12.50 -37.44 -0.21
C PHE A 223 13.02 -37.00 1.16
N GLY A 224 12.58 -37.71 2.21
CA GLY A 224 12.87 -37.36 3.61
C GLY A 224 11.96 -36.25 4.17
N ASN A 225 10.84 -35.98 3.50
CA ASN A 225 9.79 -35.08 3.97
C ASN A 225 8.90 -35.79 5.00
N VAL A 226 8.52 -35.05 6.05
CA VAL A 226 7.77 -35.57 7.20
C VAL A 226 6.58 -34.67 7.50
N HIS A 227 5.47 -35.26 7.92
CA HIS A 227 4.26 -34.54 8.29
C HIS A 227 4.29 -34.13 9.78
N GLY A 228 3.77 -32.94 10.08
CA GLY A 228 3.64 -32.41 11.44
C GLY A 228 4.88 -31.69 12.01
N VAL A 229 4.86 -31.40 13.31
CA VAL A 229 5.94 -30.68 14.02
C VAL A 229 6.93 -31.69 14.61
N TYR A 230 8.17 -31.72 14.10
CA TYR A 230 9.21 -32.60 14.62
C TYR A 230 10.36 -31.86 15.29
N LYS A 231 11.04 -32.55 16.22
CA LYS A 231 12.35 -32.11 16.72
C LYS A 231 13.38 -32.20 15.59
N PRO A 232 14.21 -31.17 15.37
CA PRO A 232 15.29 -31.21 14.39
C PRO A 232 16.19 -32.44 14.59
N GLY A 233 16.39 -33.27 13.55
CA GLY A 233 17.44 -34.31 13.53
C GLY A 233 17.03 -35.76 13.20
N ASN A 234 15.74 -36.10 13.06
CA ASN A 234 15.33 -37.51 12.83
C ASN A 234 15.34 -37.96 11.35
N VAL A 235 15.03 -37.08 10.41
CA VAL A 235 15.06 -37.34 8.95
C VAL A 235 15.64 -36.10 8.28
N LYS A 236 16.47 -36.27 7.24
CA LYS A 236 17.03 -35.16 6.46
C LYS A 236 16.29 -35.06 5.14
N LEU A 237 15.82 -33.86 4.80
CA LEU A 237 15.28 -33.57 3.49
C LEU A 237 16.39 -33.67 2.43
N HIS A 238 16.08 -34.34 1.32
CA HIS A 238 16.95 -34.51 0.16
C HIS A 238 16.27 -34.03 -1.13
N PRO A 239 16.01 -32.72 -1.30
CA PRO A 239 15.33 -32.18 -2.49
C PRO A 239 16.01 -32.56 -3.81
N GLU A 240 17.32 -32.79 -3.82
CA GLU A 240 18.07 -33.22 -5.00
C GLU A 240 17.62 -34.57 -5.59
N LEU A 241 16.87 -35.38 -4.83
CA LEU A 241 16.25 -36.61 -5.37
C LEU A 241 15.18 -36.29 -6.42
N LEU A 242 14.47 -35.17 -6.26
CA LEU A 242 13.46 -34.71 -7.20
C LEU A 242 14.06 -34.41 -8.58
N ASP A 243 15.26 -33.82 -8.62
CA ASP A 243 16.02 -33.61 -9.86
C ASP A 243 16.39 -34.93 -10.53
N LYS A 244 16.80 -35.94 -9.75
CA LYS A 244 17.10 -37.28 -10.28
C LYS A 244 15.85 -37.91 -10.89
N HIS A 245 14.68 -37.75 -10.27
CA HIS A 245 13.42 -38.23 -10.81
C HIS A 245 13.09 -37.59 -12.16
N GLN A 246 13.17 -36.26 -12.27
CA GLN A 246 12.93 -35.55 -13.53
C GLN A 246 13.89 -36.05 -14.62
N LYS A 247 15.21 -36.04 -14.34
CA LYS A 247 16.24 -36.47 -15.29
C LYS A 247 16.07 -37.91 -15.76
N TYR A 248 15.69 -38.81 -14.86
CA TYR A 248 15.46 -40.21 -15.21
C TYR A 248 14.27 -40.35 -16.18
N VAL A 249 13.16 -39.63 -15.93
CA VAL A 249 12.02 -39.63 -16.85
C VAL A 249 12.39 -39.02 -18.20
N VAL A 250 13.14 -37.90 -18.22
CA VAL A 250 13.65 -37.30 -19.45
C VAL A 250 14.52 -38.28 -20.24
N GLU A 251 15.43 -39.01 -19.58
CA GLU A 251 16.31 -39.99 -20.22
C GLU A 251 15.53 -41.15 -20.85
N LYS A 252 14.56 -41.73 -20.12
CA LYS A 252 13.80 -42.89 -20.60
C LYS A 252 12.75 -42.54 -21.64
N GLU A 253 12.06 -41.41 -21.47
CA GLU A 253 10.91 -41.03 -22.28
C GLU A 253 11.22 -39.99 -23.37
N LYS A 254 12.42 -39.38 -23.32
CA LYS A 254 12.89 -38.36 -24.29
C LYS A 254 11.89 -37.20 -24.44
N THR A 255 11.51 -36.61 -23.31
CA THR A 255 10.52 -35.52 -23.25
C THR A 255 11.08 -34.18 -23.71
N ASP A 256 10.22 -33.30 -24.22
CA ASP A 256 10.61 -31.94 -24.64
C ASP A 256 10.83 -30.96 -23.46
N SER A 257 10.26 -31.28 -22.30
CA SER A 257 10.46 -30.55 -21.04
C SER A 257 11.57 -31.19 -20.21
N ASP A 258 12.37 -30.37 -19.52
CA ASP A 258 13.35 -30.81 -18.52
C ASP A 258 12.69 -31.22 -17.19
N LYS A 259 11.40 -30.88 -17.01
CA LYS A 259 10.59 -31.21 -15.83
C LYS A 259 9.26 -31.88 -16.24
N PRO A 260 9.28 -33.07 -16.83
CA PRO A 260 8.07 -33.73 -17.33
C PRO A 260 7.09 -34.17 -16.23
N VAL A 261 7.53 -34.27 -14.97
CA VAL A 261 6.70 -34.71 -13.84
C VAL A 261 6.24 -33.51 -13.01
N PHE A 262 4.94 -33.42 -12.73
CA PHE A 262 4.42 -32.48 -11.74
C PHE A 262 4.62 -33.06 -10.34
N LEU A 263 5.57 -32.50 -9.60
CA LEU A 263 5.91 -32.96 -8.26
C LEU A 263 5.18 -32.16 -7.18
N VAL A 264 4.91 -32.83 -6.06
CA VAL A 264 4.22 -32.25 -4.90
C VAL A 264 5.06 -32.45 -3.65
N PHE A 265 5.14 -31.41 -2.82
CA PHE A 265 5.88 -31.44 -1.56
C PHE A 265 4.91 -31.51 -0.38
N HIS A 266 4.77 -32.71 0.18
CA HIS A 266 4.05 -32.98 1.41
C HIS A 266 4.92 -32.74 2.64
N GLY A 267 4.32 -32.39 3.78
CA GLY A 267 5.10 -32.15 4.99
C GLY A 267 6.04 -30.94 4.90
N GLY A 268 5.64 -29.88 4.18
CA GLY A 268 6.47 -28.69 4.01
C GLY A 268 6.72 -27.93 5.31
N SER A 269 5.73 -27.89 6.21
CA SER A 269 5.76 -27.09 7.46
C SER A 269 7.06 -27.30 8.24
N GLY A 270 7.76 -26.20 8.55
CA GLY A 270 9.06 -26.23 9.24
C GLY A 270 10.31 -26.40 8.35
N SER A 271 10.15 -26.64 7.04
CA SER A 271 11.28 -26.64 6.09
C SER A 271 11.87 -25.24 5.91
N THR A 272 13.16 -25.18 5.59
CA THR A 272 13.88 -23.92 5.30
C THR A 272 13.52 -23.38 3.91
N LYS A 273 13.67 -22.06 3.74
CA LYS A 273 13.47 -21.41 2.42
C LYS A 273 14.35 -22.00 1.32
N LYS A 274 15.55 -22.48 1.68
CA LYS A 274 16.45 -23.13 0.73
C LYS A 274 15.87 -24.46 0.25
N GLU A 275 15.34 -25.29 1.15
CA GLU A 275 14.73 -26.58 0.79
C GLU A 275 13.51 -26.39 -0.13
N TYR A 276 12.67 -25.38 0.14
CA TYR A 276 11.58 -25.03 -0.78
C TYR A 276 12.11 -24.59 -2.14
N SER A 277 13.06 -23.65 -2.17
CA SER A 277 13.62 -23.12 -3.42
C SER A 277 14.25 -24.23 -4.27
N ASP A 278 15.00 -25.14 -3.64
CA ASP A 278 15.61 -26.28 -4.32
C ASP A 278 14.52 -27.20 -4.89
N ALA A 279 13.54 -27.61 -4.08
CA ALA A 279 12.46 -28.50 -4.52
C ALA A 279 11.63 -27.90 -5.68
N ILE A 280 11.29 -26.61 -5.58
CA ILE A 280 10.60 -25.85 -6.64
C ILE A 280 11.43 -25.82 -7.93
N SER A 281 12.74 -25.61 -7.80
CA SER A 281 13.64 -25.62 -8.96
C SER A 281 13.62 -26.96 -9.71
N TYR A 282 13.34 -28.05 -9.01
CA TYR A 282 13.22 -29.42 -9.54
C TYR A 282 11.79 -29.81 -9.98
N GLY A 283 10.87 -28.85 -10.08
CA GLY A 283 9.55 -29.06 -10.68
C GLY A 283 8.43 -29.40 -9.68
N VAL A 284 8.63 -29.09 -8.39
CA VAL A 284 7.52 -29.01 -7.44
C VAL A 284 6.61 -27.85 -7.81
N VAL A 285 5.31 -28.12 -7.91
CA VAL A 285 4.27 -27.12 -8.25
C VAL A 285 3.26 -26.89 -7.14
N LYS A 286 3.23 -27.77 -6.12
CA LYS A 286 2.32 -27.71 -4.97
C LYS A 286 3.10 -28.01 -3.69
N VAL A 287 2.86 -27.22 -2.64
CA VAL A 287 3.43 -27.46 -1.29
C VAL A 287 2.29 -27.42 -0.27
N ASN A 288 2.13 -28.50 0.51
CA ASN A 288 1.07 -28.58 1.52
C ASN A 288 1.45 -27.80 2.78
N LEU A 289 0.51 -27.03 3.32
CA LEU A 289 0.62 -26.32 4.58
C LEU A 289 -0.64 -26.56 5.42
N ASP A 290 -0.44 -27.07 6.64
CA ASP A 290 -1.53 -27.28 7.60
C ASP A 290 -1.12 -26.85 9.01
N THR A 291 -0.21 -27.58 9.67
CA THR A 291 0.09 -27.39 11.09
C THR A 291 0.53 -25.96 11.44
N ASP A 292 1.39 -25.35 10.62
CA ASP A 292 1.81 -23.95 10.79
C ASP A 292 0.63 -22.97 10.74
N LEU A 293 -0.38 -23.27 9.93
CA LEU A 293 -1.56 -22.44 9.74
C LEU A 293 -2.58 -22.64 10.85
N GLN A 294 -2.73 -23.86 11.34
CA GLN A 294 -3.52 -24.14 12.55
C GLN A 294 -2.95 -23.36 13.75
N TRP A 295 -1.62 -23.37 13.93
CA TRP A 295 -0.95 -22.62 14.98
C TRP A 295 -1.12 -21.10 14.81
N ALA A 296 -0.96 -20.61 13.58
CA ALA A 296 -1.16 -19.19 13.27
C ALA A 296 -2.60 -18.76 13.57
N TYR A 297 -3.61 -19.53 13.13
CA TYR A 297 -5.02 -19.26 13.40
C TYR A 297 -5.33 -19.25 14.91
N LEU A 298 -4.84 -20.25 15.64
CA LEU A 298 -4.97 -20.32 17.11
C LEU A 298 -4.34 -19.11 17.79
N SER A 299 -3.18 -18.65 17.32
CA SER A 299 -2.44 -17.55 17.96
C SER A 299 -3.25 -16.26 18.00
N GLY A 300 -3.94 -15.90 16.92
CA GLY A 300 -4.80 -14.70 16.90
C GLY A 300 -5.97 -14.78 17.88
N VAL A 301 -6.65 -15.93 17.94
CA VAL A 301 -7.72 -16.17 18.91
C VAL A 301 -7.19 -16.16 20.34
N ARG A 302 -6.10 -16.88 20.60
CA ARG A 302 -5.44 -16.97 21.92
C ARG A 302 -5.06 -15.59 22.41
N ASP A 303 -4.36 -14.81 21.61
CA ASP A 303 -3.82 -13.51 22.01
C ASP A 303 -4.96 -12.51 22.25
N TYR A 304 -6.04 -12.57 21.46
CA TYR A 304 -7.24 -11.79 21.72
C TYR A 304 -7.87 -12.15 23.08
N VAL A 305 -8.06 -13.44 23.35
CA VAL A 305 -8.66 -13.93 24.61
C VAL A 305 -7.81 -13.53 25.81
N LEU A 306 -6.49 -13.68 25.72
CA LEU A 306 -5.57 -13.31 26.81
C LEU A 306 -5.61 -11.80 27.09
N ASN A 307 -5.60 -10.98 26.04
CA ASN A 307 -5.61 -9.51 26.16
C ASN A 307 -6.98 -8.94 26.58
N LYS A 308 -8.07 -9.67 26.33
CA LYS A 308 -9.44 -9.25 26.66
C LYS A 308 -10.08 -10.09 27.76
N LYS A 309 -9.32 -10.89 28.51
CA LYS A 309 -9.84 -11.81 29.53
C LYS A 309 -10.86 -11.16 30.48
N ASP A 310 -10.59 -9.94 30.96
CA ASP A 310 -11.43 -9.23 31.93
C ASP A 310 -12.71 -8.67 31.29
N TYR A 311 -12.74 -8.56 29.96
CA TYR A 311 -13.90 -8.16 29.15
C TYR A 311 -14.65 -9.36 28.57
N LEU A 312 -14.15 -10.58 28.74
CA LEU A 312 -14.74 -11.81 28.24
C LEU A 312 -15.30 -12.71 29.35
N ALA A 313 -15.02 -12.39 30.61
CA ALA A 313 -15.44 -13.17 31.78
C ALA A 313 -16.96 -13.12 32.03
N THR A 314 -17.63 -12.02 31.68
CA THR A 314 -19.06 -11.81 31.90
C THR A 314 -19.70 -11.11 30.69
N GLN A 315 -21.02 -11.22 30.53
CA GLN A 315 -21.74 -10.50 29.47
C GLN A 315 -21.88 -9.00 29.75
N VAL A 316 -21.93 -8.63 31.03
CA VAL A 316 -22.01 -7.26 31.56
C VAL A 316 -21.08 -7.16 32.77
N GLY A 317 -20.38 -6.04 32.92
CA GLY A 317 -19.35 -5.80 33.92
C GLY A 317 -17.96 -6.05 33.36
N ASN A 318 -17.09 -5.04 33.46
CA ASN A 318 -15.69 -5.10 33.03
C ASN A 318 -14.86 -4.03 33.77
N PRO A 319 -13.54 -3.91 33.54
CA PRO A 319 -12.72 -2.89 34.20
C PRO A 319 -13.16 -1.43 34.02
N ASP A 320 -14.02 -1.13 33.03
CA ASP A 320 -14.59 0.20 32.78
C ASP A 320 -15.92 0.44 33.55
N GLY A 321 -16.45 -0.57 34.26
CA GLY A 321 -17.61 -0.47 35.14
C GLY A 321 -18.49 -1.74 35.19
N ASP A 322 -19.18 -1.93 36.31
CA ASP A 322 -20.01 -3.11 36.60
C ASP A 322 -21.24 -3.25 35.69
N ASP A 323 -21.69 -2.16 35.07
CA ASP A 323 -22.87 -2.08 34.19
C ASP A 323 -22.50 -2.08 32.70
N LYS A 324 -21.21 -2.16 32.34
CA LYS A 324 -20.76 -2.04 30.96
C LYS A 324 -20.99 -3.33 30.16
N PRO A 325 -21.63 -3.28 28.98
CA PRO A 325 -21.86 -4.47 28.17
C PRO A 325 -20.60 -4.91 27.41
N ASN A 326 -20.35 -6.21 27.39
CA ASN A 326 -19.17 -6.81 26.75
C ASN A 326 -19.41 -7.37 25.35
N LYS A 327 -20.62 -7.17 24.79
CA LYS A 327 -21.01 -7.72 23.47
C LYS A 327 -20.00 -7.42 22.37
N LYS A 328 -19.42 -6.21 22.36
CA LYS A 328 -18.42 -5.80 21.36
C LYS A 328 -17.09 -6.58 21.43
N TYR A 329 -16.86 -7.34 22.50
CA TYR A 329 -15.65 -8.14 22.70
C TYR A 329 -15.89 -9.64 22.45
N PHE A 330 -16.99 -10.19 22.98
CA PHE A 330 -17.26 -11.64 22.85
C PHE A 330 -17.94 -12.03 21.53
N ASP A 331 -18.40 -11.07 20.72
CA ASP A 331 -18.97 -11.33 19.40
C ASP A 331 -17.98 -12.16 18.56
N PRO A 332 -18.36 -13.37 18.09
CA PRO A 332 -17.47 -14.23 17.33
C PRO A 332 -16.82 -13.55 16.13
N ARG A 333 -17.50 -12.61 15.49
CA ARG A 333 -16.97 -11.87 14.33
C ARG A 333 -15.73 -11.04 14.67
N VAL A 334 -15.48 -10.76 15.95
CA VAL A 334 -14.32 -10.00 16.40
C VAL A 334 -13.13 -10.92 16.62
N TRP A 335 -13.26 -11.93 17.49
CA TRP A 335 -12.13 -12.78 17.85
C TRP A 335 -11.82 -13.88 16.82
N VAL A 336 -12.81 -14.37 16.06
CA VAL A 336 -12.57 -15.25 14.90
C VAL A 336 -11.75 -14.52 13.85
N ARG A 337 -12.06 -13.24 13.62
CA ARG A 337 -11.32 -12.39 12.67
C ARG A 337 -9.86 -12.21 13.07
N GLU A 338 -9.53 -12.19 14.36
CA GLU A 338 -8.13 -12.16 14.78
C GLU A 338 -7.39 -13.44 14.40
N GLY A 339 -8.03 -14.61 14.51
CA GLY A 339 -7.48 -15.87 13.99
C GLY A 339 -7.33 -15.87 12.46
N GLU A 340 -8.31 -15.34 11.74
CA GLU A 340 -8.22 -15.18 10.28
C GLU A 340 -7.02 -14.29 9.89
N LYS A 341 -6.81 -13.15 10.56
CA LYS A 341 -5.69 -12.23 10.28
C LYS A 341 -4.33 -12.90 10.46
N THR A 342 -4.14 -13.62 11.57
CA THR A 342 -2.85 -14.29 11.83
C THR A 342 -2.61 -15.46 10.89
N MET A 343 -3.64 -16.23 10.54
CA MET A 343 -3.55 -17.27 9.51
C MET A 343 -3.25 -16.66 8.12
N THR A 344 -3.94 -15.57 7.74
CA THR A 344 -3.73 -14.83 6.48
C THR A 344 -2.27 -14.40 6.36
N ALA A 345 -1.70 -13.83 7.42
CA ALA A 345 -0.30 -13.42 7.46
C ALA A 345 0.67 -14.60 7.24
N ARG A 346 0.39 -15.77 7.82
CA ARG A 346 1.22 -16.97 7.64
C ARG A 346 1.08 -17.58 6.25
N VAL A 347 -0.12 -17.55 5.65
CA VAL A 347 -0.31 -17.93 4.24
C VAL A 347 0.46 -16.99 3.31
N ALA A 348 0.44 -15.68 3.57
CA ALA A 348 1.21 -14.69 2.81
C ALA A 348 2.73 -14.93 2.87
N GLU A 349 3.25 -15.42 4.00
CA GLU A 349 4.63 -15.88 4.11
C GLU A 349 4.89 -17.10 3.21
N GLY A 350 4.02 -18.11 3.24
CA GLY A 350 4.13 -19.27 2.34
C GLY A 350 4.09 -18.89 0.85
N LEU A 351 3.19 -17.96 0.47
CA LEU A 351 3.11 -17.44 -0.90
C LEU A 351 4.43 -16.78 -1.36
N LYS A 352 5.15 -16.12 -0.46
CA LYS A 352 6.47 -15.52 -0.74
C LYS A 352 7.56 -16.58 -0.80
N ASP A 353 7.59 -17.48 0.18
CA ASP A 353 8.60 -18.55 0.27
C ASP A 353 8.55 -19.49 -0.93
N PHE A 354 7.38 -19.64 -1.55
CA PHE A 354 7.19 -20.50 -2.72
C PHE A 354 7.25 -19.75 -4.06
N ASN A 355 7.70 -18.49 -4.07
CA ASN A 355 7.75 -17.62 -5.25
C ASN A 355 6.40 -17.39 -5.96
N THR A 356 5.27 -17.62 -5.27
CA THR A 356 3.92 -17.57 -5.85
C THR A 356 3.27 -16.18 -5.75
N ALA A 357 3.74 -15.35 -4.82
CA ALA A 357 3.27 -13.98 -4.70
C ALA A 357 3.46 -13.20 -6.01
N ASN A 358 2.43 -12.48 -6.42
CA ASN A 358 2.34 -11.65 -7.63
C ASN A 358 2.36 -12.40 -8.97
N GLN A 359 2.16 -13.72 -8.98
CA GLN A 359 2.18 -14.50 -10.23
C GLN A 359 0.92 -14.29 -11.11
N LEU A 360 -0.15 -13.64 -10.64
CA LEU A 360 -1.39 -13.50 -11.44
C LEU A 360 -1.31 -12.47 -12.59
N HIS A 361 -0.51 -11.39 -12.45
CA HIS A 361 -0.35 -10.32 -13.44
C HIS A 361 1.01 -9.62 -13.29
N GLU A 362 1.62 -9.18 -14.39
CA GLU A 362 2.77 -8.26 -14.31
C GLU A 362 2.33 -6.92 -13.72
N GLY A 363 2.82 -6.62 -12.52
CA GLY A 363 2.85 -5.27 -11.96
C GLY A 363 1.53 -4.73 -11.39
N ARG A 364 1.20 -5.11 -10.14
CA ARG A 364 0.43 -4.28 -9.21
C ARG A 364 0.53 -4.86 -7.80
N MET A 365 0.70 -4.00 -6.80
CA MET A 365 0.78 -4.43 -5.41
C MET A 365 -0.59 -4.54 -4.73
N PRO A 366 -0.63 -5.32 -3.63
CA PRO A 366 -1.81 -5.55 -2.81
C PRO A 366 -2.20 -4.38 -1.91
N GLY A 367 -3.51 -4.20 -1.70
CA GLY A 367 -4.12 -3.15 -0.88
C GLY A 367 -4.08 -3.36 0.64
N GLU A 368 -3.35 -4.37 1.14
CA GLU A 368 -3.45 -4.84 2.53
C GLU A 368 -2.66 -3.97 3.55
N SER A 369 -1.64 -3.21 3.11
CA SER A 369 -0.82 -2.39 4.04
C SER A 369 -1.47 -1.09 4.50
N ILE A 370 -2.59 -0.67 3.89
CA ILE A 370 -3.19 0.65 4.15
C ILE A 370 -4.30 0.58 5.21
N ALA A 371 -5.11 -0.49 5.21
CA ALA A 371 -6.29 -0.59 6.08
C ALA A 371 -5.96 -0.87 7.56
N SER A 372 -4.74 -1.37 7.86
CA SER A 372 -4.26 -1.68 9.21
C SER A 372 -3.25 -0.67 9.76
N PHE A 373 -2.89 0.36 8.96
CA PHE A 373 -1.83 1.30 9.30
C PHE A 373 -2.32 2.45 10.19
N SER A 374 -1.69 2.67 11.33
CA SER A 374 -2.00 3.76 12.28
C SER A 374 -0.88 4.80 12.44
N GLY A 375 0.15 4.74 11.58
CA GLY A 375 1.35 5.59 11.63
C GLY A 375 1.34 6.81 10.72
N ASP A 376 2.50 7.44 10.52
CA ASP A 376 2.71 8.54 9.56
C ASP A 376 2.77 8.01 8.11
N LEU A 377 2.11 8.67 7.16
CA LEU A 377 2.15 8.32 5.73
C LEU A 377 3.60 8.15 5.21
N ALA A 378 4.54 8.91 5.77
CA ALA A 378 5.96 8.81 5.45
C ALA A 378 6.58 7.44 5.77
N SER A 379 6.15 6.76 6.84
CA SER A 379 6.71 5.46 7.26
C SER A 379 6.06 4.24 6.59
N LEU A 380 5.01 4.44 5.79
CA LEU A 380 4.40 3.36 4.99
C LEU A 380 5.36 2.88 3.89
N THR A 381 5.79 1.62 3.93
CA THR A 381 6.61 1.04 2.85
C THR A 381 5.80 0.92 1.57
N ALA A 382 6.24 1.60 0.50
CA ALA A 382 5.58 1.57 -0.81
C ALA A 382 6.49 0.95 -1.89
N PRO A 383 5.96 0.18 -2.85
CA PRO A 383 6.70 -0.34 -4.01
C PRO A 383 7.21 0.79 -4.91
N ALA A 384 8.33 0.60 -5.63
CA ALA A 384 8.89 1.69 -6.46
C ALA A 384 7.96 2.17 -7.56
N PHE A 385 7.08 1.32 -8.10
CA PHE A 385 6.13 1.79 -9.11
C PHE A 385 5.13 2.81 -8.54
N ILE A 386 4.88 2.82 -7.22
CA ILE A 386 4.06 3.80 -6.48
C ILE A 386 4.91 4.96 -5.94
N LEU A 387 6.25 4.87 -5.95
CA LEU A 387 7.11 5.98 -5.52
C LEU A 387 7.21 7.05 -6.62
N SER A 388 7.12 8.30 -6.19
CA SER A 388 7.49 9.46 -6.99
C SER A 388 8.97 9.78 -6.78
N THR A 389 9.62 10.32 -7.81
CA THR A 389 10.97 10.88 -7.72
C THR A 389 11.01 12.26 -7.05
N GLN A 390 9.85 12.89 -6.85
CA GLN A 390 9.73 14.23 -6.26
C GLN A 390 9.59 14.17 -4.74
N SER A 391 10.31 15.06 -4.06
CA SER A 391 10.15 15.32 -2.63
C SER A 391 9.03 16.33 -2.34
N LEU A 392 8.41 16.25 -1.16
CA LEU A 392 7.35 17.18 -0.76
C LEU A 392 7.82 18.65 -0.72
N VAL A 393 9.11 18.93 -0.48
CA VAL A 393 9.61 20.32 -0.53
C VAL A 393 9.48 20.95 -1.91
N GLU A 394 9.43 20.16 -2.98
CA GLU A 394 9.23 20.65 -4.35
C GLU A 394 7.78 21.12 -4.59
N PHE A 395 6.82 20.66 -3.78
CA PHE A 395 5.39 20.94 -4.00
C PHE A 395 5.07 22.42 -3.79
N SER A 396 5.93 23.17 -3.08
CA SER A 396 5.83 24.61 -2.94
C SER A 396 5.85 25.35 -4.29
N ALA A 397 6.44 24.77 -5.35
CA ALA A 397 6.44 25.39 -6.68
C ALA A 397 5.04 25.47 -7.30
N TYR A 398 4.12 24.56 -6.94
CA TYR A 398 2.78 24.48 -7.51
C TYR A 398 1.92 25.74 -7.25
N TRP A 399 2.29 26.57 -6.28
CA TRP A 399 1.65 27.86 -6.05
C TRP A 399 1.80 28.84 -7.22
N THR A 400 2.88 28.72 -8.02
CA THR A 400 3.27 29.75 -9.00
C THR A 400 3.66 29.18 -10.37
N GLU A 401 3.36 27.91 -10.65
CA GLU A 401 3.58 27.34 -12.00
C GLU A 401 2.80 28.07 -13.11
N ASN A 402 1.78 28.87 -12.79
CA ASN A 402 1.17 29.82 -13.72
C ASN A 402 1.49 31.25 -13.27
N LEU A 403 2.69 31.73 -13.61
CA LEU A 403 3.19 33.03 -13.17
C LEU A 403 2.27 34.20 -13.57
N PRO A 404 1.76 34.30 -14.81
CA PRO A 404 0.85 35.39 -15.19
C PRO A 404 -0.41 35.48 -14.33
N VAL A 405 -0.98 34.34 -13.92
CA VAL A 405 -2.16 34.33 -13.05
C VAL A 405 -1.80 34.70 -11.60
N PHE A 406 -0.65 34.26 -11.11
CA PHE A 406 -0.16 34.61 -9.75
C PHE A 406 0.04 36.12 -9.57
N ILE A 407 0.59 36.80 -10.56
CA ILE A 407 0.91 38.23 -10.47
C ILE A 407 -0.26 39.14 -10.87
N ALA A 408 -1.30 38.61 -11.53
CA ALA A 408 -2.42 39.42 -12.03
C ALA A 408 -3.04 40.36 -10.96
N PRO A 409 -3.20 39.95 -9.69
CA PRO A 409 -3.68 40.85 -8.62
C PRO A 409 -2.84 42.12 -8.43
N THR A 410 -1.55 42.12 -8.79
CA THR A 410 -0.67 43.30 -8.67
C THR A 410 -0.97 44.39 -9.71
N GLN A 411 -1.82 44.11 -10.70
CA GLN A 411 -2.13 45.01 -11.82
C GLN A 411 -3.55 45.57 -11.75
N GLU A 412 -4.38 45.13 -10.82
CA GLU A 412 -5.80 45.50 -10.72
C GLU A 412 -6.00 46.55 -9.62
N PRO A 413 -6.51 47.76 -9.92
CA PRO A 413 -6.73 48.82 -8.93
C PRO A 413 -7.99 48.64 -8.05
N ASP A 414 -9.00 47.90 -8.49
CA ASP A 414 -10.19 47.64 -7.68
C ASP A 414 -9.97 46.51 -6.66
N PRO A 415 -10.22 46.72 -5.35
CA PRO A 415 -9.99 45.69 -4.34
C PRO A 415 -10.91 44.47 -4.48
N GLY A 416 -12.12 44.62 -5.03
CA GLY A 416 -13.04 43.50 -5.25
C GLY A 416 -12.60 42.63 -6.41
N LEU A 417 -12.22 43.24 -7.54
CA LEU A 417 -11.64 42.53 -8.68
C LEU A 417 -10.28 41.91 -8.34
N ARG A 418 -9.44 42.57 -7.52
CA ARG A 418 -8.21 41.94 -6.98
C ARG A 418 -8.52 40.69 -6.18
N ALA A 419 -9.47 40.76 -5.25
CA ALA A 419 -9.85 39.60 -4.44
C ALA A 419 -10.41 38.47 -5.32
N LEU A 420 -11.14 38.79 -6.40
CA LEU A 420 -11.58 37.82 -7.41
C LEU A 420 -10.40 37.20 -8.18
N LEU A 421 -9.37 37.98 -8.53
CA LEU A 421 -8.16 37.46 -9.16
C LEU A 421 -7.35 36.56 -8.22
N VAL A 422 -7.29 36.87 -6.91
CA VAL A 422 -6.69 35.98 -5.90
C VAL A 422 -7.47 34.68 -5.79
N LEU A 423 -8.80 34.73 -5.80
CA LEU A 423 -9.66 33.54 -5.82
C LEU A 423 -9.40 32.69 -7.08
N LYS A 424 -9.35 33.32 -8.26
CA LYS A 424 -9.03 32.66 -9.54
C LYS A 424 -7.65 31.99 -9.51
N TRP A 425 -6.64 32.71 -9.03
CA TRP A 425 -5.29 32.19 -8.89
C TRP A 425 -5.28 30.95 -8.01
N LEU A 426 -5.90 31.02 -6.83
CA LEU A 426 -5.97 29.90 -5.90
C LEU A 426 -6.66 28.68 -6.51
N ILE A 427 -7.80 28.85 -7.20
CA ILE A 427 -8.48 27.73 -7.88
C ILE A 427 -7.58 27.13 -8.97
N ASN A 428 -6.85 27.96 -9.72
CA ASN A 428 -5.93 27.50 -10.76
C ASN A 428 -4.75 26.68 -10.20
N THR A 429 -4.26 26.97 -8.98
CA THR A 429 -3.15 26.19 -8.39
C THR A 429 -3.56 24.74 -8.07
N LEU A 430 -4.84 24.50 -7.78
CA LEU A 430 -5.34 23.18 -7.35
C LEU A 430 -5.06 22.07 -8.36
N LYS A 431 -5.09 22.37 -9.67
CA LYS A 431 -4.75 21.39 -10.71
C LYS A 431 -3.33 20.85 -10.51
N GLN A 432 -2.36 21.73 -10.34
CA GLN A 432 -0.96 21.33 -10.18
C GLN A 432 -0.69 20.74 -8.81
N GLN A 433 -1.33 21.27 -7.77
CA GLN A 433 -1.21 20.75 -6.41
C GLN A 433 -1.79 19.34 -6.24
N TYR A 434 -2.87 18.98 -6.93
CA TYR A 434 -3.65 17.77 -6.57
C TYR A 434 -4.00 16.84 -7.74
N SER A 435 -3.74 17.18 -9.01
CA SER A 435 -4.10 16.30 -10.14
C SER A 435 -2.99 16.04 -11.15
N SER A 436 -1.98 16.91 -11.24
CA SER A 436 -0.95 16.85 -12.27
C SER A 436 -0.17 15.53 -12.30
N ARG A 437 0.13 14.95 -11.14
CA ARG A 437 0.86 13.67 -11.03
C ARG A 437 0.00 12.51 -11.48
N SER A 438 -1.28 12.47 -11.04
CA SER A 438 -2.24 11.47 -11.52
C SER A 438 -2.40 11.50 -13.04
N GLU A 439 -2.43 12.70 -13.64
CA GLU A 439 -2.50 12.86 -15.11
C GLU A 439 -1.20 12.44 -15.83
N LYS A 440 -0.03 12.81 -15.29
CA LYS A 440 1.28 12.53 -15.91
C LYS A 440 1.74 11.08 -15.74
N LEU A 441 1.48 10.49 -14.58
CA LEU A 441 2.04 9.20 -14.15
C LEU A 441 1.00 8.07 -14.17
N GLY A 442 -0.25 8.35 -14.56
CA GLY A 442 -1.35 7.38 -14.60
C GLY A 442 -2.00 7.10 -13.25
N SER A 443 -1.39 7.52 -12.14
CA SER A 443 -1.95 7.52 -10.79
C SER A 443 -1.19 8.50 -9.88
N GLU A 444 -1.78 8.86 -8.75
CA GLU A 444 -1.05 9.54 -7.68
C GLU A 444 0.07 8.62 -7.16
N LYS A 445 1.20 9.20 -6.78
CA LYS A 445 2.36 8.46 -6.29
C LYS A 445 2.79 8.99 -4.94
N LYS A 446 3.37 8.15 -4.10
CA LYS A 446 3.92 8.55 -2.81
C LYS A 446 5.17 9.42 -3.05
N PRO A 447 5.17 10.71 -2.64
CA PRO A 447 6.36 11.56 -2.73
C PRO A 447 7.44 11.10 -1.75
N LEU A 448 8.69 11.51 -2.02
CA LEU A 448 9.78 11.34 -1.07
C LEU A 448 9.49 12.19 0.18
N ASN A 449 9.71 11.60 1.35
CA ASN A 449 9.52 12.30 2.62
C ASN A 449 10.76 13.16 2.90
N PRO A 450 10.64 14.49 2.96
CA PRO A 450 11.81 15.32 3.08
C PRO A 450 12.51 15.14 4.42
N PHE A 451 13.84 15.16 4.42
CA PHE A 451 14.62 15.17 5.66
C PHE A 451 14.72 16.59 6.22
N LEU A 452 15.04 16.72 7.52
CA LEU A 452 15.12 18.03 8.17
C LEU A 452 16.22 18.89 7.52
N GLY A 453 15.87 20.13 7.17
CA GLY A 453 16.77 21.06 6.48
C GLY A 453 16.84 20.88 4.97
N GLU A 454 16.13 19.91 4.38
CA GLU A 454 16.06 19.77 2.92
C GLU A 454 15.53 21.04 2.25
N LEU A 455 16.17 21.46 1.17
CA LEU A 455 15.91 22.71 0.46
C LEU A 455 15.38 22.45 -0.95
N PHE A 456 14.50 23.32 -1.43
CA PHE A 456 14.20 23.42 -2.85
C PHE A 456 14.18 24.89 -3.26
N LEU A 457 15.19 25.28 -4.05
CA LEU A 457 15.45 26.64 -4.47
C LEU A 457 15.26 26.76 -5.97
N GLY A 458 14.68 27.85 -6.42
CA GLY A 458 14.50 28.10 -7.85
C GLY A 458 13.96 29.47 -8.14
N HIS A 459 13.74 29.76 -9.41
CA HIS A 459 13.10 31.00 -9.83
C HIS A 459 12.40 30.85 -11.18
N TRP A 460 11.42 31.71 -11.42
CA TRP A 460 10.85 31.93 -12.74
C TRP A 460 11.41 33.24 -13.30
N GLU A 461 11.84 33.21 -14.55
CA GLU A 461 12.17 34.40 -15.33
C GLU A 461 11.03 34.70 -16.32
N ASP A 462 10.56 35.94 -16.31
CA ASP A 462 9.67 36.47 -17.35
C ASP A 462 10.14 37.89 -17.68
N GLU A 463 10.31 38.18 -18.98
CA GLU A 463 10.84 39.47 -19.44
C GLU A 463 9.97 40.66 -19.00
N ARG A 464 8.64 40.46 -18.90
CA ARG A 464 7.68 41.51 -18.52
C ARG A 464 7.70 41.71 -17.01
N PHE A 465 7.66 40.62 -16.27
CA PHE A 465 7.37 40.61 -14.84
C PHE A 465 8.60 40.50 -13.95
N GLY A 466 9.77 40.25 -14.54
CA GLY A 466 11.03 40.05 -13.83
C GLY A 466 11.08 38.71 -13.08
N ARG A 467 12.15 38.56 -12.29
CA ARG A 467 12.41 37.35 -11.54
C ARG A 467 11.43 37.16 -10.37
N THR A 468 10.85 35.96 -10.29
CA THR A 468 10.08 35.48 -9.13
C THR A 468 10.86 34.34 -8.47
N ARG A 469 11.29 34.50 -7.22
CA ARG A 469 12.15 33.54 -6.50
C ARG A 469 11.31 32.60 -5.66
N LEU A 470 11.68 31.31 -5.64
CA LEU A 470 11.16 30.27 -4.76
C LEU A 470 12.23 29.85 -3.75
N ILE A 471 11.86 29.84 -2.48
CA ILE A 471 12.60 29.23 -1.38
C ILE A 471 11.65 28.27 -0.69
N SER A 472 12.03 27.01 -0.55
CA SER A 472 11.28 25.98 0.18
C SER A 472 12.26 25.23 1.08
N GLU A 473 11.88 25.03 2.35
CA GLU A 473 12.72 24.36 3.36
C GLU A 473 11.87 23.40 4.20
N GLN A 474 12.39 22.20 4.44
CA GLN A 474 11.82 21.29 5.43
C GLN A 474 12.21 21.74 6.84
N VAL A 475 11.37 22.57 7.44
CA VAL A 475 11.61 23.17 8.76
C VAL A 475 11.34 22.21 9.92
N SER A 476 10.61 21.12 9.68
CA SER A 476 10.39 20.05 10.66
C SER A 476 10.22 18.68 10.02
N HIS A 477 10.69 17.62 10.67
CA HIS A 477 10.55 16.23 10.19
C HIS A 477 9.55 15.40 11.03
N HIS A 478 9.41 15.71 12.33
CA HIS A 478 8.46 15.07 13.23
C HIS A 478 7.69 16.12 14.05
N PRO A 479 6.47 16.52 13.64
CA PRO A 479 5.79 16.14 12.39
C PRO A 479 6.44 16.77 11.14
N PRO A 480 6.21 16.24 9.94
CA PRO A 480 6.74 16.81 8.70
C PRO A 480 6.09 18.16 8.40
N VAL A 481 6.91 19.20 8.26
CA VAL A 481 6.48 20.57 7.91
C VAL A 481 7.44 21.18 6.91
N THR A 482 6.89 21.62 5.78
CA THR A 482 7.59 22.37 4.73
C THR A 482 7.18 23.84 4.82
N ALA A 483 8.14 24.75 4.98
CA ALA A 483 7.90 26.19 4.86
C ALA A 483 8.38 26.69 3.50
N TYR A 484 7.72 27.73 2.99
CA TYR A 484 8.04 28.28 1.68
C TYR A 484 7.82 29.78 1.58
N SER A 485 8.52 30.37 0.62
CA SER A 485 8.44 31.78 0.23
C SER A 485 8.59 31.90 -1.28
N ILE A 486 7.65 32.60 -1.91
CA ILE A 486 7.67 32.95 -3.32
C ILE A 486 7.54 34.46 -3.46
N LYS A 487 8.58 35.13 -3.97
CA LYS A 487 8.68 36.60 -3.93
C LYS A 487 9.07 37.15 -5.29
N ASN A 488 8.34 38.19 -5.72
CA ASN A 488 8.71 39.04 -6.85
C ASN A 488 8.82 40.48 -6.34
N ASP A 489 10.05 40.94 -6.15
CA ASP A 489 10.34 42.27 -5.59
C ASP A 489 9.90 43.40 -6.55
N LYS A 490 10.03 43.18 -7.87
CA LYS A 490 9.67 44.16 -8.90
C LYS A 490 8.19 44.52 -8.86
N LEU A 491 7.34 43.51 -8.67
CA LEU A 491 5.89 43.67 -8.62
C LEU A 491 5.34 43.80 -7.20
N GLY A 492 6.20 43.73 -6.18
CA GLY A 492 5.81 43.87 -4.78
C GLY A 492 4.82 42.81 -4.33
N ILE A 493 4.98 41.55 -4.77
CA ILE A 493 4.14 40.41 -4.37
C ILE A 493 4.98 39.34 -3.68
N HIS A 494 4.48 38.88 -2.53
CA HIS A 494 5.14 37.90 -1.68
C HIS A 494 4.11 36.91 -1.15
N LEU A 495 4.23 35.67 -1.58
CA LEU A 495 3.56 34.53 -0.98
C LEU A 495 4.50 33.87 0.02
N GLN A 496 4.04 33.60 1.23
CA GLN A 496 4.76 32.74 2.17
C GLN A 496 3.79 31.85 2.92
N GLY A 497 4.26 30.74 3.44
CA GLY A 497 3.44 29.84 4.22
C GLY A 497 4.21 28.63 4.69
N TYR A 498 3.47 27.72 5.30
CA TYR A 498 3.98 26.39 5.60
C TYR A 498 2.85 25.38 5.53
N ASN A 499 3.20 24.14 5.23
CA ASN A 499 2.30 23.02 5.17
C ASN A 499 2.81 21.88 6.06
N GLY A 500 1.99 21.47 7.01
CA GLY A 500 2.09 20.19 7.70
C GLY A 500 0.91 19.30 7.34
N GLN A 501 0.97 18.04 7.71
CA GLN A 501 -0.11 17.09 7.43
C GLN A 501 -0.37 16.14 8.60
N LYS A 502 -1.63 15.77 8.76
CA LYS A 502 -2.05 14.67 9.61
C LYS A 502 -2.88 13.70 8.77
N ALA A 503 -2.37 12.49 8.60
CA ALA A 503 -3.07 11.42 7.89
C ALA A 503 -3.84 10.53 8.87
N SER A 504 -4.98 10.00 8.41
CA SER A 504 -5.71 8.91 9.06
C SER A 504 -6.18 7.92 8.01
N PHE A 505 -6.11 6.63 8.33
CA PHE A 505 -6.22 5.55 7.37
C PHE A 505 -7.51 4.74 7.59
N SER A 506 -8.17 4.39 6.49
CA SER A 506 -9.31 3.48 6.42
C SER A 506 -9.24 2.71 5.09
N SER A 507 -10.38 2.47 4.41
CA SER A 507 -10.37 2.12 2.98
C SER A 507 -9.87 3.26 2.08
N THR A 508 -9.82 4.49 2.62
CA THR A 508 -9.25 5.69 2.00
C THR A 508 -8.23 6.34 2.94
N ILE A 509 -7.28 7.12 2.42
CA ILE A 509 -6.37 7.91 3.26
C ILE A 509 -6.95 9.32 3.37
N HIS A 510 -7.38 9.72 4.56
CA HIS A 510 -7.80 11.10 4.82
C HIS A 510 -6.58 11.92 5.26
N VAL A 511 -6.34 13.06 4.63
CA VAL A 511 -5.24 13.96 4.95
C VAL A 511 -5.82 15.31 5.34
N LYS A 512 -5.57 15.69 6.60
CA LYS A 512 -5.81 17.04 7.09
C LYS A 512 -4.55 17.87 6.92
N GLN A 513 -4.64 18.93 6.12
CA GLN A 513 -3.54 19.87 5.97
C GLN A 513 -3.54 20.86 7.15
N LEU A 514 -2.36 21.17 7.64
CA LEU A 514 -2.09 22.10 8.73
C LEU A 514 -1.21 23.25 8.24
N GLY A 515 -1.37 24.43 8.83
CA GLY A 515 -0.74 25.66 8.36
C GLY A 515 -1.65 26.48 7.44
N HIS A 516 -1.04 27.42 6.74
CA HIS A 516 -1.72 28.44 5.94
C HIS A 516 -0.77 29.10 4.96
N ALA A 517 -1.34 29.83 3.99
CA ALA A 517 -0.61 30.70 3.09
C ALA A 517 -0.98 32.18 3.35
N LEU A 518 0.02 33.05 3.22
CA LEU A 518 -0.08 34.50 3.30
C LEU A 518 0.39 35.09 1.98
N LEU A 519 -0.54 35.67 1.23
CA LEU A 519 -0.21 36.45 0.04
C LEU A 519 -0.24 37.93 0.43
N THR A 520 0.90 38.61 0.34
CA THR A 520 0.99 40.05 0.49
C THR A 520 1.34 40.68 -0.86
N LEU A 521 0.63 41.73 -1.24
CA LEU A 521 0.90 42.46 -2.48
C LEU A 521 0.80 43.97 -2.28
N THR A 522 1.45 44.73 -3.15
CA THR A 522 1.30 46.18 -3.26
C THR A 522 0.31 46.49 -4.38
N PRO A 523 -0.88 47.05 -4.09
CA PRO A 523 -1.83 47.42 -5.14
C PRO A 523 -1.30 48.51 -6.08
N PRO A 524 -1.76 48.56 -7.34
CA PRO A 524 -1.45 49.67 -8.24
C PRO A 524 -1.83 51.02 -7.64
N GLY A 525 -0.91 51.99 -7.69
CA GLY A 525 -1.15 53.34 -7.20
C GLY A 525 -1.26 53.46 -5.67
N ALA A 526 -0.95 52.42 -4.91
CA ALA A 526 -0.91 52.47 -3.45
C ALA A 526 0.17 53.45 -2.96
N ALA A 527 -0.10 54.10 -1.82
CA ALA A 527 0.91 54.91 -1.14
C ALA A 527 2.15 54.06 -0.79
N ALA A 528 3.33 54.68 -0.75
CA ALA A 528 4.57 53.96 -0.44
C ALA A 528 4.45 53.19 0.88
N GLY A 529 4.67 51.87 0.82
CA GLY A 529 4.60 50.97 1.97
C GLY A 529 3.20 50.44 2.31
N ALA A 530 2.15 50.83 1.59
CA ALA A 530 0.81 50.27 1.77
C ALA A 530 0.69 48.90 1.06
N THR A 531 0.29 47.88 1.80
CA THR A 531 0.13 46.51 1.30
C THR A 531 -1.26 45.96 1.57
N GLU A 532 -1.66 44.99 0.77
CA GLU A 532 -2.85 44.18 0.93
C GLU A 532 -2.42 42.73 1.23
N THR A 533 -3.01 42.12 2.26
CA THR A 533 -2.64 40.78 2.72
C THR A 533 -3.85 39.86 2.73
N TYR A 534 -3.69 38.67 2.16
CA TYR A 534 -4.68 37.60 2.11
C TYR A 534 -4.18 36.42 2.95
N LEU A 535 -4.99 35.98 3.91
CA LEU A 535 -4.83 34.72 4.63
C LEU A 535 -5.65 33.65 3.92
N ILE A 536 -5.00 32.55 3.57
CA ILE A 536 -5.59 31.43 2.83
C ILE A 536 -5.40 30.15 3.65
N THR A 537 -6.50 29.47 3.95
CA THR A 537 -6.46 28.16 4.61
C THR A 537 -6.18 27.05 3.59
N LEU A 538 -5.77 25.88 4.09
CA LEU A 538 -5.48 24.72 3.25
C LEU A 538 -6.68 23.74 3.26
N PRO A 539 -6.99 23.07 2.12
CA PRO A 539 -8.10 22.13 2.06
C PRO A 539 -7.79 20.84 2.79
N GLU A 540 -8.84 20.11 3.18
CA GLU A 540 -8.71 18.68 3.47
C GLU A 540 -8.82 17.87 2.18
N LEU A 541 -8.20 16.70 2.18
CA LEU A 541 -8.25 15.82 1.02
C LEU A 541 -8.33 14.36 1.45
N HIS A 542 -8.71 13.52 0.51
CA HIS A 542 -8.68 12.08 0.65
C HIS A 542 -8.08 11.46 -0.59
N ILE A 543 -7.32 10.38 -0.38
CA ILE A 543 -6.75 9.57 -1.46
C ILE A 543 -7.68 8.37 -1.66
N GLU A 544 -8.34 8.38 -2.80
CA GLU A 544 -9.33 7.40 -3.21
C GLU A 544 -8.70 6.27 -4.03
N SER A 545 -9.48 5.21 -4.28
CA SER A 545 -9.13 4.11 -5.19
C SER A 545 -7.79 3.40 -4.91
N LEU A 546 -7.34 3.40 -3.66
CA LEU A 546 -6.14 2.69 -3.21
C LEU A 546 -6.23 1.18 -3.48
N ILE A 547 -7.41 0.59 -3.26
CA ILE A 547 -7.70 -0.84 -3.51
C ILE A 547 -7.56 -1.20 -5.00
N TYR A 548 -7.86 -0.25 -5.90
CA TYR A 548 -7.83 -0.48 -7.34
C TYR A 548 -6.46 -0.15 -7.97
N GLY A 549 -5.43 0.15 -7.16
CA GLY A 549 -4.07 0.43 -7.61
C GLY A 549 -3.96 1.65 -8.54
N THR A 550 -4.93 2.57 -8.47
CA THR A 550 -4.98 3.83 -9.23
C THR A 550 -5.37 4.98 -8.30
N PRO A 551 -4.55 5.26 -7.27
CA PRO A 551 -4.86 6.31 -6.31
C PRO A 551 -5.03 7.66 -7.01
N PHE A 552 -5.97 8.47 -6.52
CA PHE A 552 -6.12 9.86 -6.94
C PHE A 552 -6.58 10.72 -5.76
N VAL A 553 -6.28 12.00 -5.82
CA VAL A 553 -6.69 12.98 -4.79
C VAL A 553 -8.08 13.52 -5.10
N GLU A 554 -8.93 13.54 -4.09
CA GLU A 554 -10.19 14.27 -4.09
C GLU A 554 -10.19 15.26 -2.92
N LEU A 555 -10.46 16.53 -3.22
CA LEU A 555 -10.54 17.59 -2.22
C LEU A 555 -11.89 17.55 -1.49
N SER A 556 -11.91 17.90 -0.21
CA SER A 556 -13.11 17.96 0.61
C SER A 556 -13.13 19.19 1.51
N LYS A 557 -14.29 19.43 2.13
CA LYS A 557 -14.56 20.63 2.95
C LYS A 557 -14.32 21.92 2.15
N HIS A 558 -13.62 22.89 2.73
CA HIS A 558 -13.55 24.24 2.22
C HIS A 558 -12.16 24.86 2.35
N ILE A 559 -11.83 25.79 1.45
CA ILE A 559 -10.78 26.80 1.68
C ILE A 559 -11.46 28.13 2.01
N HIS A 560 -10.90 28.86 2.98
CA HIS A 560 -11.27 30.23 3.27
C HIS A 560 -10.17 31.20 2.85
N ILE A 561 -10.59 32.39 2.42
CA ILE A 561 -9.73 33.54 2.13
C ILE A 561 -10.22 34.70 3.00
N ALA A 562 -9.33 35.36 3.74
CA ALA A 562 -9.61 36.63 4.40
C ALA A 562 -8.60 37.68 3.96
N SER A 563 -9.09 38.83 3.48
CA SER A 563 -8.25 39.95 3.04
C SER A 563 -8.24 41.11 4.03
N SER A 564 -7.12 41.82 4.12
CA SER A 564 -7.00 43.06 4.89
C SER A 564 -7.89 44.19 4.35
N THR A 565 -8.42 44.07 3.13
CA THR A 565 -9.41 44.99 2.55
C THR A 565 -10.87 44.66 2.92
N GLY A 566 -11.07 43.63 3.76
CA GLY A 566 -12.39 43.21 4.28
C GLY A 566 -13.12 42.20 3.39
N TYR A 567 -12.51 41.71 2.30
CA TYR A 567 -13.09 40.65 1.48
C TYR A 567 -12.89 39.27 2.13
N ILE A 568 -13.93 38.45 2.06
CA ILE A 568 -13.97 37.09 2.59
C ILE A 568 -14.42 36.16 1.47
N GLY A 569 -13.66 35.09 1.26
CA GLY A 569 -13.92 34.06 0.26
C GLY A 569 -14.08 32.68 0.90
N LYS A 570 -14.90 31.85 0.26
CA LYS A 570 -15.05 30.42 0.58
C LYS A 570 -15.09 29.62 -0.71
N ILE A 571 -14.34 28.52 -0.76
CA ILE A 571 -14.37 27.53 -1.83
C ILE A 571 -14.83 26.22 -1.21
N ASP A 572 -16.00 25.72 -1.59
CA ASP A 572 -16.53 24.42 -1.20
C ASP A 572 -16.18 23.36 -2.25
N PHE A 573 -15.59 22.25 -1.82
CA PHE A 573 -15.23 21.13 -2.70
C PHE A 573 -16.26 20.01 -2.66
N ALA A 574 -16.50 19.41 -3.83
CA ALA A 574 -17.44 18.32 -4.02
C ALA A 574 -16.85 17.24 -4.94
N GLY A 575 -16.88 15.99 -4.47
CA GLY A 575 -16.45 14.83 -5.26
C GLY A 575 -17.60 14.11 -5.98
N ARG A 576 -17.28 12.96 -6.59
CA ARG A 576 -18.30 12.08 -7.21
C ARG A 576 -19.37 11.69 -6.18
N GLY A 577 -20.62 12.11 -6.40
CA GLY A 577 -21.77 11.69 -5.59
C GLY A 577 -22.62 12.83 -5.02
N TRP A 578 -22.15 14.08 -5.04
CA TRP A 578 -22.95 15.23 -4.58
C TRP A 578 -23.66 15.93 -5.76
N ILE A 579 -24.96 15.68 -5.90
CA ILE A 579 -25.98 16.33 -6.77
C ILE A 579 -25.73 16.35 -8.31
N SER A 580 -24.49 16.35 -8.83
CA SER A 580 -24.21 16.55 -10.28
C SER A 580 -23.21 15.62 -10.99
N GLY A 581 -22.48 14.74 -10.28
CA GLY A 581 -21.80 13.59 -10.92
C GLY A 581 -20.46 13.83 -11.66
N LYS A 582 -19.67 14.86 -11.31
CA LYS A 582 -18.31 15.05 -11.87
C LYS A 582 -17.23 15.17 -10.78
N LYS A 583 -16.04 14.57 -11.02
CA LYS A 583 -14.88 14.65 -10.12
C LYS A 583 -14.33 16.08 -10.05
N ASN A 584 -13.63 16.42 -8.97
CA ASN A 584 -12.88 17.68 -8.83
C ASN A 584 -13.80 18.91 -8.95
N SER A 585 -15.04 18.82 -8.48
CA SER A 585 -16.01 19.92 -8.57
C SER A 585 -15.83 20.89 -7.40
N PHE A 586 -16.19 22.16 -7.63
CA PHE A 586 -16.25 23.16 -6.56
C PHE A 586 -17.34 24.21 -6.82
N THR A 587 -17.72 24.88 -5.74
CA THR A 587 -18.40 26.18 -5.76
C THR A 587 -17.61 27.15 -4.91
N ALA A 588 -17.49 28.40 -5.34
CA ALA A 588 -16.81 29.44 -4.61
C ALA A 588 -17.68 30.69 -4.52
N VAL A 589 -17.54 31.43 -3.43
CA VAL A 589 -18.22 32.69 -3.18
C VAL A 589 -17.26 33.69 -2.56
N LEU A 590 -17.41 34.95 -2.90
CA LEU A 590 -16.57 36.06 -2.43
C LEU A 590 -17.48 37.25 -2.11
N TRP A 591 -17.36 37.79 -0.91
CA TRP A 591 -18.13 38.94 -0.44
C TRP A 591 -17.26 39.89 0.36
N LYS A 592 -17.76 41.09 0.66
CA LYS A 592 -17.09 42.04 1.54
C LYS A 592 -17.82 42.07 2.87
N ASP A 593 -17.07 42.07 3.97
CA ASP A 593 -17.67 42.20 5.29
C ASP A 593 -18.45 43.53 5.41
N GLY A 594 -19.66 43.45 5.97
CA GLY A 594 -20.63 44.55 5.99
C GLY A 594 -21.32 44.88 4.65
N ASP A 595 -20.90 44.29 3.53
CA ASP A 595 -21.48 44.49 2.19
C ASP A 595 -21.55 43.16 1.41
N GLY A 596 -22.47 42.29 1.88
CA GLY A 596 -22.68 40.95 1.34
C GLY A 596 -22.60 39.86 2.42
N SER A 597 -22.74 38.61 2.01
CA SER A 597 -22.58 37.42 2.85
C SER A 597 -22.29 36.19 2.00
N GLU A 598 -22.02 35.04 2.62
CA GLU A 598 -21.92 33.76 1.90
C GLU A 598 -23.17 33.46 1.06
N SER A 599 -24.37 33.80 1.56
CA SER A 599 -25.65 33.62 0.86
C SER A 599 -25.98 34.73 -0.14
N LYS A 600 -25.34 35.90 -0.03
CA LYS A 600 -25.47 37.05 -0.94
C LYS A 600 -24.07 37.56 -1.32
N PRO A 601 -23.32 36.78 -2.12
CA PRO A 601 -21.95 37.14 -2.44
C PRO A 601 -21.89 38.18 -3.57
N LEU A 602 -20.78 38.91 -3.64
CA LEU A 602 -20.49 39.87 -4.71
C LEU A 602 -19.99 39.17 -5.97
N TYR A 603 -19.26 38.05 -5.80
CA TYR A 603 -18.80 37.21 -6.89
C TYR A 603 -18.95 35.74 -6.54
N SER A 604 -19.08 34.89 -7.56
CA SER A 604 -19.09 33.44 -7.38
C SER A 604 -18.33 32.72 -8.48
N GLY A 605 -17.88 31.51 -8.16
CA GLY A 605 -17.23 30.60 -9.09
C GLY A 605 -17.83 29.20 -9.01
N HIS A 606 -17.93 28.49 -10.12
CA HIS A 606 -18.33 27.08 -10.09
C HIS A 606 -17.79 26.32 -11.30
N GLY A 607 -17.54 25.03 -11.11
CA GLY A 607 -17.05 24.14 -12.18
C GLY A 607 -16.13 23.05 -11.64
N GLN A 608 -15.14 22.67 -12.45
CA GLN A 608 -14.12 21.69 -12.08
C GLN A 608 -12.76 22.36 -11.99
N TRP A 609 -12.12 22.31 -10.83
CA TRP A 609 -10.82 23.00 -10.61
C TRP A 609 -9.67 22.39 -11.42
N SER A 610 -9.81 21.15 -11.91
CA SER A 610 -8.88 20.51 -12.84
C SER A 610 -9.27 20.66 -14.32
N GLY A 611 -10.48 21.13 -14.61
CA GLY A 611 -11.09 21.13 -15.94
C GLY A 611 -11.41 22.53 -16.45
N GLU A 612 -12.69 22.90 -16.35
CA GLU A 612 -13.22 24.22 -16.72
C GLU A 612 -14.04 24.76 -15.54
N PHE A 613 -13.90 26.05 -15.25
CA PHE A 613 -14.76 26.75 -14.31
C PHE A 613 -15.12 28.15 -14.79
N LYS A 614 -16.19 28.69 -14.22
CA LYS A 614 -16.74 29.99 -14.58
C LYS A 614 -16.78 30.91 -13.37
N LEU A 615 -16.51 32.18 -13.58
CA LEU A 615 -16.63 33.26 -12.61
C LEU A 615 -17.79 34.17 -12.99
N HIS A 616 -18.56 34.61 -11.99
CA HIS A 616 -19.77 35.42 -12.15
C HIS A 616 -19.79 36.58 -11.16
N GLU A 617 -20.46 37.65 -11.55
CA GLU A 617 -20.93 38.69 -10.63
C GLU A 617 -22.20 38.19 -9.91
N GLY A 618 -22.26 38.33 -8.59
CA GLY A 618 -23.35 37.79 -7.76
C GLY A 618 -23.21 36.31 -7.41
N GLY A 619 -24.25 35.74 -6.80
CA GLY A 619 -24.26 34.35 -6.32
C GLY A 619 -24.56 33.28 -7.39
N PRO A 620 -24.31 31.99 -7.09
CA PRO A 620 -24.42 30.90 -8.07
C PRO A 620 -25.82 30.69 -8.66
N LYS A 621 -26.86 31.12 -7.94
CA LYS A 621 -28.28 31.05 -8.37
C LYS A 621 -28.81 32.37 -8.92
N SER A 622 -28.01 33.42 -8.90
CA SER A 622 -28.40 34.71 -9.46
C SER A 622 -28.28 34.64 -10.99
N HIS A 623 -29.14 35.33 -11.73
CA HIS A 623 -28.94 35.59 -13.17
C HIS A 623 -27.78 36.58 -13.41
N GLY A 624 -26.76 36.54 -12.56
CA GLY A 624 -25.60 37.40 -12.58
C GLY A 624 -24.79 37.20 -13.85
N LYS A 625 -24.07 38.24 -14.26
CA LYS A 625 -23.30 38.25 -15.50
C LYS A 625 -22.07 37.35 -15.37
N GLU A 626 -21.88 36.43 -16.33
CA GLU A 626 -20.62 35.68 -16.45
C GLU A 626 -19.48 36.66 -16.73
N ILE A 627 -18.44 36.63 -15.89
CA ILE A 627 -17.25 37.46 -16.00
C ILE A 627 -16.23 36.76 -16.90
N GLU A 628 -15.98 35.48 -16.64
CA GLU A 628 -14.95 34.71 -17.33
C GLU A 628 -15.24 33.20 -17.26
N THR A 629 -14.94 32.48 -18.34
CA THR A 629 -14.75 31.03 -18.34
C THR A 629 -13.26 30.73 -18.44
N PHE A 630 -12.72 29.93 -17.52
CA PHE A 630 -11.29 29.63 -17.41
C PHE A 630 -11.02 28.13 -17.46
N LEU A 631 -9.98 27.72 -18.18
CA LEU A 631 -9.57 26.33 -18.34
C LEU A 631 -8.16 26.09 -17.80
N PRO A 632 -8.00 25.68 -16.52
CA PRO A 632 -6.70 25.35 -15.95
C PRO A 632 -5.87 24.36 -16.78
N ALA A 633 -6.51 23.41 -17.46
CA ALA A 633 -5.83 22.43 -18.31
C ALA A 633 -5.18 23.02 -19.57
N LYS A 634 -5.62 24.21 -20.01
CA LYS A 634 -5.07 24.91 -21.20
C LYS A 634 -4.14 26.07 -20.82
N SER A 635 -3.98 26.34 -19.53
CA SER A 635 -3.12 27.41 -19.04
C SER A 635 -1.64 27.06 -19.25
N PRO A 636 -0.84 27.90 -19.93
CA PRO A 636 0.57 27.66 -20.10
C PRO A 636 1.29 27.74 -18.74
N LEU A 637 2.13 26.75 -18.47
CA LEU A 637 2.95 26.73 -17.26
C LEU A 637 4.26 27.47 -17.51
N SER A 638 4.69 28.22 -16.50
CA SER A 638 5.97 28.91 -16.44
C SER A 638 7.02 27.93 -15.93
N PRO A 639 8.07 27.61 -16.70
CA PRO A 639 9.09 26.67 -16.28
C PRO A 639 9.89 27.23 -15.11
N LEU A 640 10.00 26.46 -14.03
CA LEU A 640 10.87 26.80 -12.91
C LEU A 640 12.32 26.52 -13.31
N VAL A 641 13.18 27.53 -13.18
CA VAL A 641 14.63 27.40 -13.33
C VAL A 641 15.22 26.97 -11.99
N VAL A 642 15.81 25.78 -11.98
CA VAL A 642 16.54 25.18 -10.85
C VAL A 642 18.00 25.01 -11.28
N ALA A 643 18.95 25.16 -10.34
CA ALA A 643 20.37 24.96 -10.64
C ALA A 643 20.63 23.52 -11.14
N PRO A 644 21.63 23.31 -12.02
CA PRO A 644 22.12 21.97 -12.35
C PRO A 644 22.52 21.18 -11.10
N ILE A 645 22.36 19.86 -11.11
CA ILE A 645 22.57 18.99 -9.92
C ILE A 645 24.00 19.14 -9.38
N GLU A 646 24.98 19.33 -10.25
CA GLU A 646 26.39 19.48 -9.89
C GLU A 646 26.69 20.82 -9.20
N GLN A 647 25.79 21.80 -9.34
CA GLN A 647 25.89 23.14 -8.74
C GLN A 647 25.02 23.29 -7.49
N GLN A 648 24.12 22.34 -7.25
CA GLN A 648 23.24 22.34 -6.08
C GLN A 648 24.03 21.98 -4.81
N ASP A 649 23.65 22.53 -3.67
CA ASP A 649 24.13 22.09 -2.35
C ASP A 649 23.62 20.68 -2.00
N VAL A 650 24.30 19.97 -1.10
CA VAL A 650 23.92 18.62 -0.66
C VAL A 650 22.55 18.57 0.02
N PHE A 651 22.06 19.68 0.57
CA PHE A 651 20.70 19.77 1.13
C PHE A 651 19.63 20.11 0.08
N GLU A 652 20.00 20.49 -1.14
CA GLU A 652 19.02 20.74 -2.20
C GLU A 652 18.44 19.42 -2.71
N SER A 653 17.12 19.36 -2.76
CA SER A 653 16.31 18.14 -2.86
C SER A 653 16.71 17.23 -4.01
N ARG A 654 16.93 17.79 -5.21
CA ARG A 654 17.26 16.99 -6.40
C ARG A 654 18.66 16.39 -6.33
N ARG A 655 19.62 17.08 -5.74
CA ARG A 655 20.95 16.52 -5.46
C ARG A 655 20.89 15.48 -4.34
N ALA A 656 20.21 15.80 -3.24
CA ALA A 656 20.10 14.91 -2.08
C ALA A 656 19.47 13.56 -2.44
N TRP A 657 18.39 13.60 -3.23
CA TRP A 657 17.62 12.42 -3.63
C TRP A 657 18.06 11.82 -4.98
N PHE A 658 19.11 12.33 -5.62
CA PHE A 658 19.51 11.95 -6.98
C PHE A 658 19.58 10.43 -7.19
N ASN A 659 20.34 9.73 -6.35
CA ASN A 659 20.52 8.28 -6.48
C ASN A 659 19.22 7.50 -6.21
N VAL A 660 18.33 8.02 -5.36
CA VAL A 660 17.02 7.42 -5.10
C VAL A 660 16.12 7.62 -6.32
N ALA A 661 16.11 8.82 -6.89
CA ALA A 661 15.33 9.13 -8.10
C ALA A 661 15.77 8.29 -9.30
N GLU A 662 17.07 8.21 -9.59
CA GLU A 662 17.60 7.35 -10.66
C GLU A 662 17.23 5.88 -10.45
N SER A 663 17.32 5.37 -9.22
CA SER A 663 16.97 3.98 -8.90
C SER A 663 15.47 3.70 -9.11
N ILE A 664 14.60 4.65 -8.76
CA ILE A 664 13.16 4.57 -9.00
C ILE A 664 12.87 4.55 -10.51
N GLU A 665 13.52 5.41 -11.29
CA GLU A 665 13.35 5.48 -12.75
C GLU A 665 13.82 4.20 -13.46
N GLN A 666 14.89 3.59 -12.95
CA GLN A 666 15.40 2.30 -13.44
C GLN A 666 14.59 1.09 -12.96
N GLY A 667 13.67 1.27 -12.01
CA GLY A 667 12.90 0.17 -11.40
C GLY A 667 13.72 -0.73 -10.46
N ASP A 668 14.90 -0.27 -10.00
CA ASP A 668 15.81 -1.02 -9.15
C ASP A 668 15.43 -0.87 -7.66
N MET A 669 14.64 -1.82 -7.15
CA MET A 669 14.11 -1.77 -5.78
C MET A 669 15.18 -1.88 -4.70
N GLU A 670 16.21 -2.69 -4.94
CA GLU A 670 17.28 -2.90 -3.97
C GLU A 670 18.11 -1.63 -3.81
N LYS A 671 18.48 -0.99 -4.92
CA LYS A 671 19.18 0.31 -4.87
C LYS A 671 18.32 1.43 -4.32
N THR A 672 17.03 1.47 -4.69
CA THR A 672 16.08 2.45 -4.14
C THR A 672 16.04 2.34 -2.61
N SER A 673 15.89 1.13 -2.08
CA SER A 673 15.87 0.88 -0.64
C SER A 673 17.22 1.20 0.01
N HIS A 674 18.33 0.84 -0.63
CA HIS A 674 19.69 1.11 -0.15
C HIS A 674 19.96 2.61 0.01
N TYR A 675 19.82 3.41 -1.05
CA TYR A 675 20.11 4.84 -1.03
C TYR A 675 19.16 5.60 -0.10
N LYS A 676 17.88 5.22 -0.08
CA LYS A 676 16.91 5.81 0.85
C LYS A 676 17.27 5.50 2.30
N SER A 677 17.59 4.25 2.62
CA SER A 677 17.99 3.84 3.96
C SER A 677 19.27 4.55 4.41
N ARG A 678 20.21 4.79 3.49
CA ARG A 678 21.46 5.53 3.76
C ARG A 678 21.17 6.95 4.25
N ILE A 679 20.34 7.70 3.53
CA ILE A 679 19.94 9.06 3.93
C ILE A 679 19.17 9.02 5.25
N GLU A 680 18.19 8.12 5.42
CA GLU A 680 17.40 8.02 6.65
C GLU A 680 18.25 7.64 7.88
N GLN A 681 19.25 6.78 7.73
CA GLN A 681 20.17 6.43 8.82
C GLN A 681 21.11 7.58 9.16
N ALA A 682 21.65 8.27 8.16
CA ALA A 682 22.48 9.46 8.34
C ALA A 682 21.73 10.56 9.10
N GLN A 683 20.50 10.84 8.68
CA GLN A 683 19.63 11.82 9.34
C GLN A 683 19.33 11.42 10.79
N ARG A 684 19.01 10.15 11.06
CA ARG A 684 18.83 9.64 12.44
C ARG A 684 20.07 9.82 13.30
N ALA A 685 21.26 9.53 12.77
CA ALA A 685 22.52 9.71 13.48
C ALA A 685 22.76 11.21 13.82
N LEU A 686 22.48 12.11 12.88
CA LEU A 686 22.58 13.55 13.12
C LEU A 686 21.59 14.05 14.18
N ARG A 687 20.33 13.58 14.14
CA ARG A 687 19.33 13.93 15.17
C ARG A 687 19.77 13.47 16.55
N LYS A 688 20.32 12.25 16.65
CA LYS A 688 20.83 11.70 17.91
C LYS A 688 21.99 12.54 18.46
N LYS A 689 22.95 12.91 17.61
CA LYS A 689 24.08 13.76 17.99
C LYS A 689 23.62 15.14 18.49
N GLU A 690 22.67 15.75 17.79
CA GLU A 690 22.10 17.04 18.22
C GLU A 690 21.38 16.97 19.57
N GLN A 691 20.66 15.87 19.81
CA GLN A 691 20.03 15.63 21.10
C GLN A 691 21.08 15.44 22.22
N GLU A 692 22.17 14.72 21.96
CA GLU A 692 23.28 14.52 22.90
C GLU A 692 24.02 15.84 23.21
N GLU A 693 24.14 16.72 22.21
CA GLU A 693 24.74 18.06 22.34
C GLU A 693 23.77 19.11 22.90
N ASN A 694 22.50 18.76 23.10
CA ASN A 694 21.41 19.68 23.43
C ASN A 694 21.35 20.90 22.46
N ARG A 695 21.59 20.62 21.18
CA ARG A 695 21.64 21.59 20.09
C ARG A 695 20.37 21.45 19.24
N GLU A 696 19.74 22.57 18.92
CA GLU A 696 18.65 22.58 17.94
C GLU A 696 19.18 22.74 16.51
N TRP A 697 18.46 22.16 15.55
CA TRP A 697 18.74 22.36 14.13
C TRP A 697 18.56 23.84 13.75
N GLU A 698 19.59 24.46 13.20
CA GLU A 698 19.47 25.81 12.67
C GLU A 698 18.92 25.77 11.24
N ARG A 699 17.77 26.41 11.03
CA ARG A 699 17.13 26.51 9.71
C ARG A 699 17.83 27.56 8.86
N ALA A 700 17.95 27.29 7.56
CA ALA A 700 18.70 28.12 6.63
C ALA A 700 17.96 29.43 6.26
N PHE A 701 16.62 29.37 6.12
CA PHE A 701 15.83 30.51 5.61
C PHE A 701 14.66 30.91 6.51
N PHE A 702 14.14 30.01 7.36
CA PHE A 702 12.93 30.26 8.12
C PHE A 702 13.16 30.30 9.63
N THR A 703 12.36 31.11 10.32
CA THR A 703 12.30 31.17 11.79
C THR A 703 10.86 31.08 12.27
N THR A 704 10.68 30.80 13.57
CA THR A 704 9.37 30.77 14.21
C THR A 704 9.01 32.14 14.77
N VAL A 705 7.74 32.52 14.65
CA VAL A 705 7.18 33.71 15.31
C VAL A 705 6.21 33.29 16.44
N PRO A 706 5.99 34.16 17.45
CA PRO A 706 5.03 33.87 18.51
C PRO A 706 3.63 33.61 17.93
N ALA A 707 2.98 32.54 18.40
CA ALA A 707 1.62 32.19 17.96
C ALA A 707 0.53 33.01 18.66
N GLU A 708 0.84 33.59 19.83
CA GLU A 708 -0.13 34.37 20.60
C GLU A 708 -0.02 35.85 20.27
N ARG A 709 -1.17 36.47 19.94
CA ARG A 709 -1.22 37.90 19.57
C ARG A 709 -0.62 38.81 20.64
N SER A 710 -0.80 38.47 21.93
CA SER A 710 -0.23 39.23 23.05
C SER A 710 1.30 39.19 23.10
N ALA A 711 1.91 38.10 22.64
CA ALA A 711 3.35 37.91 22.63
C ALA A 711 4.03 38.56 21.40
N VAL A 712 3.31 38.73 20.28
CA VAL A 712 3.83 39.38 19.07
C VAL A 712 4.33 40.80 19.34
N THR A 713 3.57 41.61 20.09
CA THR A 713 3.97 43.00 20.42
C THR A 713 5.26 43.02 21.25
N ALA A 714 5.43 42.07 22.18
CA ALA A 714 6.62 41.95 23.00
C ALA A 714 7.88 41.54 22.19
N ALA A 715 7.68 40.86 21.06
CA ALA A 715 8.74 40.41 20.16
C ALA A 715 9.30 41.51 19.23
N THR A 716 8.85 42.77 19.35
CA THR A 716 9.31 43.89 18.48
C THR A 716 10.83 44.04 18.45
N LYS A 717 11.52 43.82 19.58
CA LYS A 717 12.98 43.88 19.64
C LYS A 717 13.68 42.75 18.88
N THR A 718 12.99 41.62 18.69
CA THR A 718 13.54 40.39 18.10
C THR A 718 13.27 40.31 16.60
N ILE A 719 12.04 40.60 16.16
CA ILE A 719 11.63 40.46 14.76
C ILE A 719 11.49 41.82 14.02
N GLY A 720 11.62 42.93 14.74
CA GLY A 720 11.52 44.28 14.20
C GLY A 720 10.08 44.77 13.98
N PRO A 721 9.90 46.10 13.86
CA PRO A 721 8.58 46.73 13.83
C PRO A 721 7.75 46.36 12.59
N ALA A 722 8.39 46.21 11.43
CA ALA A 722 7.68 45.84 10.19
C ALA A 722 7.14 44.39 10.23
N ALA A 723 7.87 43.46 10.86
CA ALA A 723 7.39 42.09 11.04
C ALA A 723 6.25 42.02 12.06
N VAL A 724 6.35 42.78 13.16
CA VAL A 724 5.26 42.91 14.14
C VAL A 724 3.97 43.40 13.51
N GLU A 725 4.04 44.39 12.63
CA GLU A 725 2.86 44.91 11.94
C GLU A 725 2.24 43.85 10.99
N ARG A 726 3.06 43.10 10.26
CA ARG A 726 2.58 41.98 9.44
C ARG A 726 1.89 40.90 10.28
N GLU A 727 2.47 40.53 11.42
CA GLU A 727 1.85 39.55 12.33
C GLU A 727 0.57 40.11 12.99
N ARG A 728 0.51 41.41 13.26
CA ARG A 728 -0.72 42.07 13.73
C ARG A 728 -1.84 41.93 12.70
N VAL A 729 -1.56 42.20 11.43
CA VAL A 729 -2.51 42.00 10.33
C VAL A 729 -2.90 40.53 10.21
N PHE A 730 -1.95 39.60 10.25
CA PHE A 730 -2.22 38.16 10.25
C PHE A 730 -3.20 37.75 11.36
N HIS A 731 -2.98 38.18 12.60
CA HIS A 731 -3.89 37.87 13.71
C HIS A 731 -5.29 38.49 13.55
N GLN A 732 -5.41 39.64 12.89
CA GLN A 732 -6.72 40.19 12.54
C GLN A 732 -7.45 39.28 11.55
N LEU A 733 -6.75 38.80 10.52
CA LEU A 733 -7.33 37.87 9.54
C LEU A 733 -7.66 36.50 10.16
N VAL A 734 -6.84 36.00 11.08
CA VAL A 734 -7.14 34.79 11.87
C VAL A 734 -8.45 34.98 12.65
N ALA A 735 -8.66 36.14 13.29
CA ALA A 735 -9.91 36.43 13.99
C ALA A 735 -11.11 36.45 13.03
N VAL A 736 -10.95 37.01 11.82
CA VAL A 736 -12.00 36.95 10.77
C VAL A 736 -12.40 35.51 10.46
N LEU A 737 -11.45 34.57 10.40
CA LEU A 737 -11.77 33.18 10.05
C LEU A 737 -12.23 32.31 11.22
N THR A 738 -11.93 32.68 12.47
CA THR A 738 -12.16 31.82 13.65
C THR A 738 -13.32 32.26 14.54
N SER A 739 -13.62 33.56 14.57
CA SER A 739 -14.62 34.12 15.49
C SER A 739 -15.65 35.02 14.82
N HIS A 740 -15.52 35.27 13.52
CA HIS A 740 -16.46 36.12 12.81
C HIS A 740 -17.79 35.44 12.54
N HIS A 741 -18.88 36.17 12.81
CA HIS A 741 -20.25 35.69 12.66
C HIS A 741 -20.61 35.25 11.24
N SER A 742 -19.93 35.79 10.22
CA SER A 742 -20.17 35.47 8.81
C SER A 742 -19.44 34.21 8.30
N VAL A 743 -18.54 33.61 9.10
CA VAL A 743 -17.73 32.43 8.70
C VAL A 743 -18.08 31.19 9.52
N GLY A 744 -18.64 31.36 10.72
CA GLY A 744 -19.03 30.26 11.63
C GLY A 744 -17.85 29.76 12.48
N SER A 745 -18.10 29.45 13.75
CA SER A 745 -17.08 29.27 14.80
C SER A 745 -16.32 27.93 14.80
N SER A 746 -16.41 27.11 13.74
CA SER A 746 -15.90 25.72 13.74
C SER A 746 -15.21 25.27 12.44
N THR A 747 -14.76 26.21 11.60
CA THR A 747 -14.35 25.92 10.22
C THR A 747 -12.84 25.71 10.00
N TRP A 748 -11.98 26.23 10.88
CA TRP A 748 -10.51 26.10 10.78
C TRP A 748 -9.87 25.85 12.16
N ASP A 749 -8.86 24.99 12.24
CA ASP A 749 -8.14 24.64 13.50
C ASP A 749 -7.26 25.79 14.04
N GLY A 750 -7.30 26.96 13.39
CA GLY A 750 -6.44 28.09 13.70
C GLY A 750 -4.98 27.81 13.31
N ILE A 751 -4.08 28.48 14.00
CA ILE A 751 -2.63 28.48 13.72
C ILE A 751 -1.97 27.14 14.06
N ALA A 752 -2.51 26.42 15.07
CA ALA A 752 -2.08 25.10 15.54
C ALA A 752 -0.54 24.90 15.69
N PRO A 753 0.17 25.80 16.40
CA PRO A 753 1.63 25.80 16.48
C PRO A 753 2.22 24.54 17.14
N ASP A 754 1.46 23.91 18.04
CA ASP A 754 1.79 22.63 18.69
C ASP A 754 1.85 21.46 17.70
N LYS A 755 1.07 21.52 16.62
CA LYS A 755 1.01 20.47 15.59
C LYS A 755 1.98 20.71 14.44
N THR A 756 2.62 21.87 14.39
CA THR A 756 3.51 22.28 13.27
C THR A 756 4.91 22.70 13.75
N ASN A 757 5.22 22.46 15.02
CA ASN A 757 6.46 22.88 15.67
C ASN A 757 6.74 24.39 15.51
N GLY A 758 5.68 25.20 15.61
CA GLY A 758 5.74 26.66 15.52
C GLY A 758 5.03 27.25 14.31
N VAL A 759 5.07 28.58 14.25
CA VAL A 759 4.51 29.40 13.17
C VAL A 759 5.66 29.89 12.32
N TRP A 760 5.83 29.34 11.12
CA TRP A 760 7.00 29.60 10.31
C TRP A 760 6.85 30.83 9.43
N ARG A 761 7.91 31.64 9.34
CA ARG A 761 8.04 32.81 8.47
C ARG A 761 9.41 32.83 7.81
N LEU A 762 9.48 33.42 6.62
CA LEU A 762 10.76 33.72 6.01
C LEU A 762 11.49 34.71 6.91
N ASP A 763 12.73 34.39 7.27
CA ASP A 763 13.64 35.32 7.92
C ASP A 763 14.41 36.07 6.83
N GLU A 764 14.06 37.34 6.63
CA GLU A 764 14.67 38.17 5.58
C GLU A 764 16.17 38.38 5.79
N HIS A 765 16.67 38.35 7.04
CA HIS A 765 18.10 38.45 7.30
C HIS A 765 18.80 37.17 6.88
N LYS A 766 18.32 36.01 7.35
CA LYS A 766 18.87 34.72 6.94
C LYS A 766 18.81 34.53 5.44
N ALA A 767 17.68 34.83 4.81
CA ALA A 767 17.52 34.69 3.37
C ALA A 767 18.45 35.61 2.55
N ALA A 768 18.80 36.79 3.08
CA ALA A 768 19.75 37.69 2.43
C ALA A 768 21.22 37.24 2.57
N THR A 769 21.55 36.51 3.65
CA THR A 769 22.92 36.07 3.95
C THR A 769 23.19 34.60 3.61
N ALA A 770 22.16 33.79 3.39
CA ALA A 770 22.29 32.37 3.11
C ALA A 770 23.00 32.14 1.77
N ALA A 771 24.03 31.30 1.80
CA ALA A 771 24.79 30.86 0.63
C ALA A 771 25.25 29.42 0.83
N PRO A 772 25.39 28.63 -0.24
CA PRO A 772 25.95 27.28 -0.14
C PRO A 772 27.44 27.31 0.26
N PRO A 773 27.92 26.37 1.08
CA PRO A 773 27.14 25.30 1.70
C PRO A 773 26.23 25.82 2.82
N PHE A 774 24.93 25.46 2.79
CA PHE A 774 23.95 25.99 3.74
C PHE A 774 24.11 25.43 5.15
N HIS A 775 24.64 24.20 5.26
CA HIS A 775 24.93 23.52 6.53
C HIS A 775 26.38 22.99 6.52
N PRO A 776 27.39 23.87 6.64
CA PRO A 776 28.80 23.53 6.45
C PRO A 776 29.32 22.51 7.48
N ASP A 777 28.77 22.51 8.69
CA ASP A 777 29.21 21.64 9.79
C ASP A 777 28.81 20.16 9.59
N VAL A 778 27.87 19.91 8.66
CA VAL A 778 27.34 18.57 8.37
C VAL A 778 27.71 18.13 6.96
N GLY A 779 27.47 18.98 5.95
CA GLY A 779 27.78 18.67 4.55
C GLY A 779 27.26 17.29 4.10
N GLY A 780 28.11 16.53 3.40
CA GLY A 780 27.78 15.20 2.87
C GLY A 780 27.42 14.13 3.91
N LEU A 781 27.77 14.35 5.19
CA LEU A 781 27.35 13.46 6.28
C LEU A 781 25.83 13.39 6.42
N ALA A 782 25.09 14.43 5.96
CA ALA A 782 23.63 14.44 5.90
C ALA A 782 23.03 13.38 4.98
N LEU A 783 23.80 12.93 3.98
CA LEU A 783 23.40 11.95 2.98
C LEU A 783 24.06 10.58 3.20
N GLY A 784 24.86 10.46 4.27
CA GLY A 784 25.68 9.28 4.54
C GLY A 784 26.88 9.15 3.59
N GLU A 785 27.35 10.27 3.03
CA GLU A 785 28.57 10.32 2.21
C GLU A 785 29.79 10.52 3.13
N PRO A 786 30.94 9.87 2.83
CA PRO A 786 32.15 10.04 3.63
C PRO A 786 32.71 11.46 3.51
N ALA A 787 33.34 11.94 4.59
CA ALA A 787 33.81 13.31 4.72
C ALA A 787 34.90 13.73 3.70
N ASP A 788 35.54 12.75 3.04
CA ASP A 788 36.55 12.97 2.01
C ASP A 788 36.01 12.97 0.57
N GLY A 789 34.69 12.77 0.38
CA GLY A 789 34.05 12.73 -0.93
C GLY A 789 34.37 11.47 -1.76
N SER A 790 34.99 10.46 -1.17
CA SER A 790 35.21 9.17 -1.84
C SER A 790 33.89 8.42 -2.05
N ALA A 791 33.79 7.63 -3.13
CA ALA A 791 32.64 6.76 -3.32
C ALA A 791 32.57 5.78 -2.14
N SER A 792 31.45 5.77 -1.42
CA SER A 792 31.24 4.85 -0.29
C SER A 792 31.49 3.42 -0.74
N ALA A 793 32.42 2.72 -0.07
CA ALA A 793 32.62 1.29 -0.30
C ALA A 793 31.28 0.55 -0.13
N PRO A 794 31.00 -0.48 -0.96
CA PRO A 794 29.82 -1.30 -0.77
C PRO A 794 29.91 -1.92 0.62
N THR A 795 29.00 -1.55 1.52
CA THR A 795 28.93 -2.18 2.83
C THR A 795 28.51 -3.62 2.64
N SER A 796 29.53 -4.47 2.67
CA SER A 796 29.53 -5.87 3.08
C SER A 796 28.31 -6.22 3.93
N ARG A 797 27.71 -7.37 3.60
CA ARG A 797 26.83 -8.17 4.45
C ARG A 797 27.18 -7.97 5.92
N VAL A 798 26.15 -7.73 6.73
CA VAL A 798 26.22 -7.86 8.19
C VAL A 798 26.74 -9.25 8.50
N THR A 799 28.00 -9.34 8.93
CA THR A 799 28.53 -10.52 9.60
C THR A 799 27.96 -10.53 11.01
N THR A 800 27.15 -11.52 11.32
CA THR A 800 26.75 -11.82 12.71
C THR A 800 27.95 -12.44 13.44
N ALA A 801 28.09 -12.12 14.72
CA ALA A 801 29.22 -12.49 15.58
C ALA A 801 29.30 -13.99 15.94
N ALA A 802 29.27 -14.88 14.94
CA ALA A 802 29.43 -16.32 15.12
C ALA A 802 30.52 -16.95 14.24
N ASP A 803 31.23 -16.18 13.41
CA ASP A 803 32.29 -16.70 12.53
C ASP A 803 33.73 -16.42 13.05
N ALA A 804 33.89 -16.30 14.36
CA ALA A 804 35.21 -16.26 14.99
C ALA A 804 35.20 -16.98 16.35
N ALA A 805 35.10 -18.30 16.32
CA ALA A 805 35.65 -19.23 17.31
C ALA A 805 35.68 -20.66 16.74
#